data_AF-A0A811KU91-F1
#
_entry.id   AF-A0A811KU91-F1
#
_cell.length_a   1.000
_cell.length_b   1.000
_cell.length_c   1.000
_cell.angle_alpha   90.00
_cell.angle_beta   90.00
_cell.angle_gamma   90.00
#
_symmetry.space_group_name_H-M   'P 1'
#
loop_
_entity.id
_entity.type
_entity.pdbx_description
1 polymer ?
#
loop_
_entity_poly.entity_id
_entity_poly.type
_entity_poly.pdbx_seq_one_letter_code
_entity_poly.pdbx_strand_id
1 'polypeptide(L)'
;MSIACLPSELWHRVIRHLTIMEDTCSLAMVSKYFYKLVEMDFKRECRNHVVYRLKGETWAYAFSNLGSRSYNTIIAKIEFYRDNAICCPFTGKIALALNDAYVLLTNIDFGLSEFTILDFSSYTNKVTRVNMINRGTELLVHSVTFVLVYDLVWMQTGKGSVICAWTHDLSVFVINDNDSVVVTGYRFGILIYSMKKRRIVFCNPNDDGRVRFKTFNAEMKRHLTYQDSWVEARNDNYPIWKLSRMKFTVLGSLKEIVNYSFGHRLSRNATAIGRFDENSGDTLVAGTSSNKVILQNSEAIFHVNEPITWIDVLHQPSKQYGFVSDLVIVGTEKSLIVFDVYNNKTMFHRDMPEGITCIKIGHLDEHKENVIVCGCGSTIWGIDFQGEDVFWTALGDDVNSIDLCDIDYDGMNELIVGSNGTEIKVLKQQSLLKDLIEGDPCVMIKTMGEGTFAFGLNSGVIGVYRKWERLWRIKTKHKIANLLIFPTVAGDDKPYLCCVWQNGKIDVRDTENGENYLKTQLDGEVSGSVVQRRDNQMDQLLVTYFNGRVRGVELNPDYDEAEDEIEVLHEYGQRKHNLMEELKNYEAAESGDRNQIGIPLNTQMDCVLELTEERGLLLHVHVTNDIPIKAILLFAEGIFHSECFSIHANEETSDMFTIIKPVKNTATDILMRVIIGAQGSTQLRVLEFDQSLPKFSTYVYMEKGAPAPEGYVDLEFSLRLDLLNRWLATHFLINEGMVLGMNDEQNWKVSFRCCYSKEVLQIEVIEGRLFVRHNFIEVVGEVVQSIVQSMEVKQMSSRAFFPKYQEQLVELIASMEDRYTTNDKLMAEWTERLNFIRETVVRAEDALVTDQTSKARKLYVRVAMLNRECVAQRQILMASVESLVTSLKKLNLLIKQNSQLKIGEDAHELVKECRKLLAAENFAALGKRLQVSGN
;
A
#
# COMPACT_ATOMS: atom_id res chain seq x y z
N MET A 1 2.98 45.36 32.70
CA MET A 1 2.07 44.19 32.71
C MET A 1 1.92 43.73 31.26
N SER A 2 2.45 42.56 30.90
CA SER A 2 2.38 42.08 29.52
C SER A 2 0.95 41.58 29.23
N ILE A 3 0.38 42.08 28.14
CA ILE A 3 -0.95 41.73 27.63
C ILE A 3 -1.03 40.24 27.19
N ALA A 4 0.09 39.51 27.19
CA ALA A 4 0.23 38.15 26.67
C ALA A 4 -0.29 37.00 27.57
N CYS A 5 -0.86 37.28 28.75
CA CYS A 5 -1.30 36.25 29.71
C CYS A 5 -2.82 36.14 29.91
N LEU A 6 -3.65 36.76 29.05
CA LEU A 6 -5.10 36.62 29.12
C LEU A 6 -5.58 35.27 28.51
N PRO A 7 -6.56 34.58 29.12
CA PRO A 7 -7.18 33.37 28.56
C PRO A 7 -7.86 33.62 27.21
N SER A 8 -7.92 32.61 26.34
CA SER A 8 -8.46 32.70 24.97
C SER A 8 -9.90 33.22 24.91
N GLU A 9 -10.76 32.88 25.87
CA GLU A 9 -12.15 33.33 25.94
C GLU A 9 -12.29 34.84 26.22
N LEU A 10 -11.37 35.42 27.01
CA LEU A 10 -11.33 36.86 27.29
C LEU A 10 -10.89 37.64 26.04
N TRP A 11 -9.97 37.08 25.25
CA TRP A 11 -9.61 37.62 23.94
C TRP A 11 -10.79 37.62 22.97
N HIS A 12 -11.60 36.56 22.95
CA HIS A 12 -12.80 36.50 22.13
C HIS A 12 -13.82 37.59 22.48
N ARG A 13 -13.95 37.95 23.77
CA ARG A 13 -14.78 39.08 24.20
C ARG A 13 -14.22 40.44 23.78
N VAL A 14 -12.90 40.65 23.85
CA VAL A 14 -12.26 41.90 23.40
C VAL A 14 -12.45 42.09 21.89
N ILE A 15 -12.24 41.04 21.09
CA ILE A 15 -12.40 41.07 19.63
C ILE A 15 -13.86 41.38 19.24
N ARG A 16 -14.86 40.86 19.96
CA ARG A 16 -16.27 41.16 19.70
C ARG A 16 -16.66 42.62 19.94
N HIS A 17 -15.87 43.38 20.70
CA HIS A 17 -16.15 44.78 21.02
C HIS A 17 -15.35 45.80 20.18
N LEU A 18 -14.41 45.34 19.33
CA LEU A 18 -13.71 46.21 18.38
C LEU A 18 -14.57 46.41 17.13
N THR A 19 -15.15 47.60 17.00
CA THR A 19 -16.07 47.94 15.90
C THR A 19 -15.36 48.49 14.66
N ILE A 20 -14.09 48.91 14.78
CA ILE A 20 -13.28 49.53 13.71
C ILE A 20 -12.09 48.62 13.37
N MET A 21 -12.01 48.17 12.11
CA MET A 21 -11.01 47.19 11.62
C MET A 21 -9.56 47.73 11.66
N GLU A 22 -9.41 49.05 11.65
CA GLU A 22 -8.13 49.75 11.74
C GLU A 22 -7.48 49.58 13.13
N ASP A 23 -8.29 49.54 14.19
CA ASP A 23 -7.83 49.28 15.57
C ASP A 23 -7.40 47.81 15.74
N THR A 24 -8.11 46.88 15.09
CA THR A 24 -7.78 45.44 15.09
C THR A 24 -6.46 45.16 14.36
N CYS A 25 -6.23 45.82 13.22
CA CYS A 25 -4.96 45.75 12.50
C CYS A 25 -3.81 46.42 13.28
N SER A 26 -4.10 47.51 14.00
CA SER A 26 -3.13 48.19 14.87
C SER A 26 -2.75 47.33 16.08
N LEU A 27 -3.70 46.60 16.68
CA LEU A 27 -3.44 45.64 17.75
C LEU A 27 -2.58 44.46 17.27
N ALA A 28 -2.84 43.97 16.05
CA ALA A 28 -2.06 42.90 15.41
C ALA A 28 -0.61 43.31 15.11
N MET A 29 -0.36 44.60 14.83
CA MET A 29 0.99 45.11 14.59
C MET A 29 1.87 45.13 15.85
N VAL A 30 1.28 45.23 17.05
CA VAL A 30 2.04 45.33 18.31
C VAL A 30 2.50 43.95 18.82
N SER A 31 1.88 42.85 18.38
CA SER A 31 2.24 41.50 18.81
C SER A 31 2.26 40.52 17.64
N LYS A 32 3.46 40.18 17.16
CA LYS A 32 3.70 39.15 16.13
C LYS A 32 3.22 37.75 16.55
N TYR A 33 2.87 37.55 17.83
CA TYR A 33 2.43 36.28 18.44
C TYR A 33 0.93 36.22 18.73
N PHE A 34 0.17 37.29 18.46
CA PHE A 34 -1.25 37.42 18.81
C PHE A 34 -2.11 36.24 18.30
N TYR A 35 -1.89 35.80 17.06
CA TYR A 35 -2.71 34.75 16.43
C TYR A 35 -2.32 33.33 16.81
N LYS A 36 -1.05 33.11 17.18
CA LYS A 36 -0.58 31.80 17.66
C LYS A 36 -1.12 31.48 19.06
N LEU A 37 -1.52 32.50 19.81
CA LEU A 37 -2.00 32.42 21.19
C LEU A 37 -3.52 32.14 21.29
N VAL A 38 -4.28 32.31 20.21
CA VAL A 38 -5.75 32.17 20.18
C VAL A 38 -6.21 31.02 19.27
N GLU A 39 -5.29 30.30 18.62
CA GLU A 39 -5.57 29.16 17.72
C GLU A 39 -6.64 29.45 16.65
N MET A 40 -6.73 30.69 16.16
CA MET A 40 -7.65 31.08 15.08
C MET A 40 -6.87 31.45 13.81
N ASP A 41 -7.25 30.84 12.69
CA ASP A 41 -6.84 31.28 11.35
C ASP A 41 -7.42 32.68 11.07
N PHE A 42 -6.53 33.68 10.91
CA PHE A 42 -6.93 35.05 10.66
C PHE A 42 -7.52 35.22 9.25
N LYS A 43 -8.85 35.32 9.16
CA LYS A 43 -9.57 35.63 7.92
C LYS A 43 -9.94 37.13 7.87
N ARG A 44 -9.45 37.88 6.87
CA ARG A 44 -9.76 39.29 6.61
C ARG A 44 -11.15 39.44 5.98
N GLU A 45 -11.90 40.47 6.37
CA GLU A 45 -13.13 40.88 5.68
C GLU A 45 -12.86 42.08 4.76
N CYS A 46 -13.42 42.07 3.54
CA CYS A 46 -13.43 43.25 2.67
C CYS A 46 -14.58 44.17 3.09
N ARG A 47 -14.28 45.41 3.51
CA ARG A 47 -15.31 46.43 3.84
C ARG A 47 -15.13 47.65 2.95
N ASN A 48 -16.26 48.22 2.48
CA ASN A 48 -16.31 49.42 1.64
C ASN A 48 -15.42 49.37 0.38
N HIS A 49 -15.28 48.19 -0.24
CA HIS A 49 -14.52 47.97 -1.47
C HIS A 49 -13.01 48.28 -1.38
N VAL A 50 -12.43 48.27 -0.18
CA VAL A 50 -10.99 48.47 0.03
C VAL A 50 -10.36 47.23 0.66
N VAL A 51 -9.30 46.72 0.03
CA VAL A 51 -8.48 45.61 0.57
C VAL A 51 -7.23 46.20 1.22
N TYR A 52 -7.03 45.89 2.49
CA TYR A 52 -5.90 46.36 3.28
C TYR A 52 -4.79 45.30 3.34
N ARG A 53 -3.54 45.75 3.25
CA ARG A 53 -2.34 44.94 3.52
C ARG A 53 -1.53 45.51 4.67
N LEU A 54 -0.86 44.65 5.44
CA LEU A 54 0.06 45.08 6.48
C LEU A 54 1.35 45.62 5.86
N LYS A 55 2.02 46.52 6.59
CA LYS A 55 3.27 47.14 6.13
C LYS A 55 4.37 46.06 6.01
N GLY A 56 4.86 45.82 4.79
CA GLY A 56 5.85 44.77 4.48
C GLY A 56 5.27 43.48 3.90
N GLU A 57 3.94 43.37 3.79
CA GLU A 57 3.24 42.22 3.20
C GLU A 57 3.10 42.36 1.67
N THR A 58 3.17 41.25 0.94
CA THR A 58 2.87 41.20 -0.51
C THR A 58 1.36 41.12 -0.72
N TRP A 59 0.86 41.71 -1.82
CA TRP A 59 -0.58 41.68 -2.11
C TRP A 59 -1.12 40.25 -2.29
N ALA A 60 -0.34 39.34 -2.86
CA ALA A 60 -0.72 37.93 -3.00
C ALA A 60 -1.05 37.26 -1.65
N TYR A 61 -0.24 37.53 -0.61
CA TYR A 61 -0.49 37.01 0.74
C TYR A 61 -1.73 37.64 1.37
N ALA A 62 -1.95 38.95 1.14
CA ALA A 62 -3.13 39.66 1.64
C ALA A 62 -4.45 39.11 1.05
N PHE A 63 -4.46 38.75 -0.23
CA PHE A 63 -5.65 38.19 -0.91
C PHE A 63 -5.94 36.74 -0.50
N SER A 64 -4.91 35.93 -0.25
CA SER A 64 -5.09 34.53 0.17
C SER A 64 -5.79 34.36 1.53
N ASN A 65 -5.81 35.42 2.35
CA ASN A 65 -6.36 35.41 3.71
C ASN A 65 -7.75 36.07 3.83
N LEU A 66 -8.49 36.30 2.75
CA LEU A 66 -9.88 36.83 2.80
C LEU A 66 -10.89 35.72 3.19
N GLY A 67 -11.80 36.01 4.12
CA GLY A 67 -12.81 35.06 4.62
C GLY A 67 -13.97 34.79 3.66
N SER A 68 -14.46 33.55 3.63
CA SER A 68 -15.55 33.06 2.76
C SER A 68 -16.96 33.28 3.36
N ARG A 69 -17.89 33.83 2.58
CA ARG A 69 -19.32 33.44 2.65
C ARG A 69 -19.61 32.44 1.54
N SER A 70 -20.37 31.38 1.83
CA SER A 70 -20.70 30.29 0.93
C SER A 70 -21.38 30.75 -0.37
N TYR A 71 -20.94 30.18 -1.50
CA TYR A 71 -21.34 30.52 -2.87
C TYR A 71 -22.86 30.43 -3.12
N ASN A 72 -23.58 29.55 -2.41
CA ASN A 72 -25.01 29.30 -2.62
C ASN A 72 -25.94 30.31 -1.94
N THR A 73 -25.47 31.12 -0.99
CA THR A 73 -26.32 32.09 -0.26
C THR A 73 -26.31 33.48 -0.89
N ILE A 74 -25.33 33.77 -1.75
CA ILE A 74 -25.11 35.09 -2.37
C ILE A 74 -26.00 35.28 -3.60
N ILE A 75 -26.16 34.24 -4.43
CA ILE A 75 -26.92 34.33 -5.68
C ILE A 75 -28.43 34.50 -5.42
N ALA A 76 -28.95 33.99 -4.29
CA ALA A 76 -30.38 34.01 -4.00
C ALA A 76 -30.90 35.33 -3.38
N LYS A 77 -30.02 36.30 -3.05
CA LYS A 77 -30.43 37.48 -2.24
C LYS A 77 -29.89 38.84 -2.66
N ILE A 78 -29.22 38.97 -3.81
CA ILE A 78 -28.64 40.26 -4.23
C ILE A 78 -29.33 40.77 -5.49
N GLU A 79 -30.08 41.86 -5.34
CA GLU A 79 -30.51 42.71 -6.45
C GLU A 79 -29.26 43.31 -7.11
N PHE A 80 -29.06 43.02 -8.40
CA PHE A 80 -27.85 43.28 -9.20
C PHE A 80 -27.54 44.77 -9.49
N TYR A 81 -28.01 45.70 -8.66
CA TYR A 81 -27.86 47.14 -8.91
C TYR A 81 -26.84 47.87 -8.02
N ARG A 82 -26.09 47.19 -7.12
CA ARG A 82 -25.26 47.92 -6.14
C ARG A 82 -23.83 47.44 -5.84
N ASP A 83 -23.40 46.23 -6.18
CA ASP A 83 -22.10 45.72 -5.73
C ASP A 83 -21.14 45.38 -6.88
N ASN A 84 -20.03 46.13 -7.02
CA ASN A 84 -19.19 46.14 -8.22
C ASN A 84 -17.85 45.33 -8.15
N ALA A 85 -17.58 44.53 -7.10
CA ALA A 85 -16.40 43.65 -7.07
C ALA A 85 -16.51 42.46 -6.09
N ILE A 86 -16.07 41.26 -6.51
CA ILE A 86 -15.98 40.03 -5.70
C ILE A 86 -14.59 39.38 -5.91
N CYS A 87 -13.90 39.00 -4.82
CA CYS A 87 -12.59 38.34 -4.88
C CYS A 87 -12.71 36.84 -4.54
N CYS A 88 -12.06 35.96 -5.31
CA CYS A 88 -12.09 34.51 -5.09
C CYS A 88 -10.80 34.02 -4.38
N PRO A 89 -10.86 33.52 -3.13
CA PRO A 89 -9.64 33.33 -2.32
C PRO A 89 -8.75 32.14 -2.74
N PHE A 90 -9.26 31.17 -3.51
CA PHE A 90 -8.55 29.92 -3.77
C PHE A 90 -7.76 29.86 -5.09
N THR A 91 -7.87 30.88 -5.94
CA THR A 91 -7.22 30.86 -7.27
C THR A 91 -6.44 32.14 -7.61
N GLY A 92 -6.45 33.16 -6.74
CA GLY A 92 -5.84 34.47 -7.04
C GLY A 92 -6.60 35.30 -8.09
N LYS A 93 -7.84 34.91 -8.44
CA LYS A 93 -8.66 35.56 -9.47
C LYS A 93 -9.61 36.61 -8.86
N ILE A 94 -9.78 37.74 -9.56
CA ILE A 94 -10.69 38.83 -9.17
C ILE A 94 -11.85 38.87 -10.18
N ALA A 95 -13.09 38.91 -9.68
CA ALA A 95 -14.29 39.11 -10.48
C ALA A 95 -14.82 40.53 -10.26
N LEU A 96 -14.94 41.32 -11.33
CA LEU A 96 -15.53 42.66 -11.26
C LEU A 96 -16.94 42.61 -11.86
N ALA A 97 -17.94 43.13 -11.14
CA ALA A 97 -19.31 43.27 -11.62
C ALA A 97 -19.54 44.73 -12.00
N LEU A 98 -20.07 45.00 -13.20
CA LEU A 98 -20.35 46.36 -13.66
C LEU A 98 -21.68 46.36 -14.41
N ASN A 99 -22.75 46.76 -13.72
CA ASN A 99 -24.07 47.21 -14.21
C ASN A 99 -24.77 46.44 -15.36
N ASP A 100 -24.26 45.28 -15.79
CA ASP A 100 -24.86 44.22 -16.65
C ASP A 100 -23.79 43.24 -17.23
N ALA A 101 -22.50 43.44 -16.93
CA ALA A 101 -21.42 42.52 -17.33
C ALA A 101 -20.48 42.19 -16.16
N TYR A 102 -19.79 41.04 -16.23
CA TYR A 102 -18.71 40.70 -15.31
C TYR A 102 -17.43 40.32 -16.06
N VAL A 103 -16.29 40.72 -15.50
CA VAL A 103 -14.95 40.42 -16.04
C VAL A 103 -14.19 39.58 -15.02
N LEU A 104 -13.69 38.42 -15.45
CA LEU A 104 -12.83 37.56 -14.64
C LEU A 104 -11.37 37.84 -15.01
N LEU A 105 -10.59 38.36 -14.05
CA LEU A 105 -9.16 38.56 -14.21
C LEU A 105 -8.44 37.26 -13.83
N THR A 106 -7.82 36.61 -14.81
CA THR A 106 -7.23 35.27 -14.67
C THR A 106 -5.73 35.32 -14.39
N ASN A 107 -5.02 36.39 -14.79
CA ASN A 107 -3.59 36.52 -14.57
C ASN A 107 -3.15 37.99 -14.42
N ILE A 108 -2.56 38.34 -13.28
CA ILE A 108 -2.09 39.71 -12.94
C ILE A 108 -0.61 39.62 -12.57
N ASP A 109 0.25 40.34 -13.27
CA ASP A 109 1.66 40.48 -12.89
C ASP A 109 1.81 41.60 -11.83
N PHE A 110 2.42 41.26 -10.69
CA PHE A 110 2.57 42.14 -9.54
C PHE A 110 3.98 42.75 -9.48
N GLY A 111 4.43 43.33 -10.59
CA GLY A 111 5.67 44.11 -10.67
C GLY A 111 5.63 45.41 -9.86
N LEU A 112 6.81 45.94 -9.52
CA LEU A 112 7.01 46.93 -8.44
C LEU A 112 6.45 48.36 -8.66
N SER A 113 5.81 48.67 -9.79
CA SER A 113 5.29 50.04 -10.00
C SER A 113 4.08 50.21 -10.91
N GLU A 114 3.72 49.26 -11.76
CA GLU A 114 2.48 49.32 -12.58
C GLU A 114 1.89 47.93 -12.79
N PHE A 115 0.56 47.80 -12.74
CA PHE A 115 -0.15 46.54 -13.02
C PHE A 115 -0.44 46.42 -14.52
N THR A 116 -0.06 45.30 -15.11
CA THR A 116 -0.47 44.92 -16.47
C THR A 116 -1.37 43.68 -16.39
N ILE A 117 -2.57 43.79 -16.99
CA ILE A 117 -3.49 42.65 -17.12
C ILE A 117 -2.98 41.80 -18.27
N LEU A 118 -2.59 40.56 -17.98
CA LEU A 118 -2.03 39.65 -18.98
C LEU A 118 -3.12 38.86 -19.72
N ASP A 119 -4.25 38.59 -19.06
CA ASP A 119 -5.37 37.85 -19.65
C ASP A 119 -6.70 38.12 -18.89
N PHE A 120 -7.82 38.12 -19.60
CA PHE A 120 -9.17 38.28 -19.02
C PHE A 120 -10.22 37.49 -19.81
N SER A 121 -11.21 36.92 -19.11
CA SER A 121 -12.38 36.31 -19.74
C SER A 121 -13.64 37.12 -19.42
N SER A 122 -14.37 37.53 -20.44
CA SER A 122 -15.67 38.20 -20.32
C SER A 122 -16.76 37.32 -20.92
N TYR A 123 -17.91 37.20 -20.24
CA TYR A 123 -19.07 36.49 -20.80
C TYR A 123 -19.81 37.31 -21.88
N THR A 124 -19.47 38.59 -22.04
CA THR A 124 -19.90 39.43 -23.16
C THR A 124 -18.66 40.04 -23.83
N ASN A 125 -18.35 39.69 -25.08
CA ASN A 125 -17.08 39.97 -25.80
C ASN A 125 -16.71 41.47 -26.04
N LYS A 126 -16.87 42.38 -25.09
CA LYS A 126 -16.64 43.82 -25.26
C LYS A 126 -16.01 44.47 -24.03
N VAL A 127 -14.77 44.15 -23.71
CA VAL A 127 -13.92 44.98 -22.83
C VAL A 127 -12.51 44.95 -23.40
N THR A 128 -11.84 46.09 -23.59
CA THR A 128 -10.47 46.11 -24.14
C THR A 128 -9.41 46.66 -23.18
N ARG A 129 -9.78 47.41 -22.12
CA ARG A 129 -8.83 47.87 -21.09
C ARG A 129 -9.50 48.21 -19.76
N VAL A 130 -8.85 47.91 -18.63
CA VAL A 130 -9.25 48.30 -17.25
C VAL A 130 -8.06 48.96 -16.54
N ASN A 131 -8.25 50.15 -15.96
CA ASN A 131 -7.21 50.91 -15.25
C ASN A 131 -7.43 50.86 -13.72
N MET A 132 -6.39 50.52 -12.95
CA MET A 132 -6.38 50.50 -11.48
C MET A 132 -5.25 51.38 -10.92
N ILE A 133 -5.50 52.05 -9.79
CA ILE A 133 -4.57 52.96 -9.11
C ILE A 133 -4.15 52.35 -7.75
N ASN A 134 -2.85 52.19 -7.53
CA ASN A 134 -2.25 51.76 -6.26
C ASN A 134 -1.95 52.97 -5.38
N ARG A 135 -2.45 52.99 -4.14
CA ARG A 135 -2.15 54.02 -3.12
C ARG A 135 -1.35 53.46 -1.93
N GLY A 136 -0.56 52.41 -2.14
CA GLY A 136 0.39 51.87 -1.17
C GLY A 136 -0.22 50.83 -0.23
N THR A 137 -1.13 51.24 0.65
CA THR A 137 -1.91 50.34 1.55
C THR A 137 -3.32 50.05 1.05
N GLU A 138 -3.72 50.71 -0.06
CA GLU A 138 -5.05 50.66 -0.66
C GLU A 138 -4.94 50.51 -2.20
N LEU A 139 -5.93 49.88 -2.82
CA LEU A 139 -6.02 49.67 -4.28
C LEU A 139 -7.40 50.14 -4.78
N LEU A 140 -7.46 50.96 -5.84
CA LEU A 140 -8.71 51.59 -6.32
C LEU A 140 -8.88 51.44 -7.84
N VAL A 141 -10.06 51.00 -8.32
CA VAL A 141 -10.36 50.82 -9.76
C VAL A 141 -10.86 52.15 -10.36
N HIS A 142 -10.28 52.61 -11.48
CA HIS A 142 -10.45 53.98 -11.97
C HIS A 142 -11.21 54.15 -13.31
N SER A 143 -11.03 53.29 -14.35
CA SER A 143 -11.80 53.39 -15.63
C SER A 143 -11.73 52.15 -16.54
N VAL A 144 -12.69 52.00 -17.49
CA VAL A 144 -12.78 50.91 -18.50
C VAL A 144 -13.07 51.47 -19.91
N THR A 145 -12.43 50.97 -20.97
CA THR A 145 -12.60 51.44 -22.36
C THR A 145 -13.19 50.36 -23.30
N PHE A 146 -14.02 50.77 -24.29
CA PHE A 146 -14.68 49.91 -25.29
C PHE A 146 -14.33 50.32 -26.72
N VAL A 147 -14.21 49.38 -27.68
CA VAL A 147 -14.12 49.68 -29.13
C VAL A 147 -15.24 48.94 -29.89
N LEU A 148 -15.96 49.65 -30.76
CA LEU A 148 -16.91 49.09 -31.72
C LEU A 148 -16.17 48.81 -33.04
N VAL A 149 -16.08 47.55 -33.47
CA VAL A 149 -15.62 47.18 -34.82
C VAL A 149 -16.82 46.67 -35.61
N TYR A 150 -17.22 47.42 -36.64
CA TYR A 150 -18.16 47.00 -37.67
C TYR A 150 -17.34 46.69 -38.93
N ASP A 151 -17.42 45.46 -39.44
CA ASP A 151 -17.22 45.16 -40.87
C ASP A 151 -18.22 44.08 -41.27
N LEU A 152 -19.41 44.51 -41.70
CA LEU A 152 -20.50 43.68 -42.21
C LEU A 152 -20.44 43.71 -43.73
N VAL A 153 -20.14 42.58 -44.39
CA VAL A 153 -20.28 42.47 -45.84
C VAL A 153 -21.72 42.04 -46.17
N TRP A 154 -22.46 42.91 -46.85
CA TRP A 154 -23.78 42.59 -47.37
C TRP A 154 -23.65 41.87 -48.71
N MET A 155 -24.13 40.64 -48.81
CA MET A 155 -24.34 39.97 -50.10
C MET A 155 -25.83 39.87 -50.41
N GLN A 156 -26.25 40.55 -51.47
CA GLN A 156 -27.61 40.52 -51.97
C GLN A 156 -27.72 39.35 -52.97
N THR A 157 -28.28 38.22 -52.55
CA THR A 157 -28.70 37.18 -53.49
C THR A 157 -30.16 37.44 -53.84
N GLY A 158 -30.54 37.29 -55.11
CA GLY A 158 -31.85 37.74 -55.64
C GLY A 158 -33.12 37.14 -55.00
N LYS A 159 -33.01 36.39 -53.90
CA LYS A 159 -34.14 35.85 -53.11
C LYS A 159 -33.93 35.97 -51.58
N GLY A 160 -33.01 36.79 -51.10
CA GLY A 160 -32.82 37.06 -49.66
C GLY A 160 -31.43 37.59 -49.29
N SER A 161 -31.37 38.39 -48.23
CA SER A 161 -30.13 38.92 -47.65
C SER A 161 -29.47 37.88 -46.73
N VAL A 162 -28.17 37.65 -46.89
CA VAL A 162 -27.38 36.79 -45.98
C VAL A 162 -26.32 37.66 -45.31
N ILE A 163 -26.19 37.53 -43.98
CA ILE A 163 -25.15 38.18 -43.18
C ILE A 163 -24.13 37.10 -42.80
N CYS A 164 -22.86 37.31 -43.13
CA CYS A 164 -21.76 36.42 -42.74
C CYS A 164 -20.75 37.20 -41.88
N ALA A 165 -20.33 36.60 -40.77
CA ALA A 165 -19.21 37.07 -39.94
C ALA A 165 -18.17 35.95 -39.82
N TRP A 166 -16.88 36.29 -39.82
CA TRP A 166 -15.77 35.34 -39.69
C TRP A 166 -15.22 35.35 -38.26
N THR A 167 -15.14 34.19 -37.61
CA THR A 167 -14.40 33.96 -36.36
C THR A 167 -13.63 32.64 -36.43
N HIS A 168 -12.49 32.57 -35.74
CA HIS A 168 -11.44 31.57 -36.00
C HIS A 168 -11.73 30.14 -35.55
N ASP A 169 -12.76 29.89 -34.74
CA ASP A 169 -13.25 28.54 -34.43
C ASP A 169 -14.76 28.62 -34.17
N LEU A 170 -15.54 27.82 -34.91
CA LEU A 170 -17.01 27.77 -34.98
C LEU A 170 -17.74 29.02 -35.53
N SER A 171 -18.52 28.80 -36.58
CA SER A 171 -19.54 29.73 -37.07
C SER A 171 -20.92 29.06 -37.06
N VAL A 172 -21.87 29.61 -36.29
CA VAL A 172 -23.30 29.26 -36.36
C VAL A 172 -24.13 30.52 -36.16
N PHE A 173 -24.87 30.97 -37.19
CA PHE A 173 -26.07 31.79 -37.03
C PHE A 173 -27.01 31.60 -38.21
N VAL A 174 -28.32 31.49 -37.93
CA VAL A 174 -29.42 31.71 -38.88
C VAL A 174 -30.56 32.38 -38.12
N ILE A 175 -31.23 33.36 -38.75
CA ILE A 175 -32.69 33.67 -38.71
C ILE A 175 -32.88 34.80 -39.76
N ASN A 176 -33.71 34.66 -40.80
CA ASN A 176 -35.19 34.79 -40.82
C ASN A 176 -35.69 34.21 -42.16
N ASP A 177 -36.88 33.67 -42.41
CA ASP A 177 -38.14 33.48 -41.70
C ASP A 177 -38.64 32.05 -42.08
N ASN A 178 -39.23 31.32 -41.13
CA ASN A 178 -40.11 30.15 -41.32
C ASN A 178 -39.59 28.77 -41.79
N ASP A 179 -38.29 28.44 -41.83
CA ASP A 179 -37.88 27.04 -42.07
C ASP A 179 -36.60 26.65 -41.28
N SER A 180 -36.69 25.62 -40.43
CA SER A 180 -35.57 25.08 -39.63
C SER A 180 -34.66 24.19 -40.47
N VAL A 181 -33.40 24.59 -40.62
CA VAL A 181 -32.31 23.87 -41.31
C VAL A 181 -31.24 23.55 -40.28
N VAL A 182 -30.78 22.30 -40.23
CA VAL A 182 -29.63 21.91 -39.40
C VAL A 182 -28.39 21.88 -40.29
N VAL A 183 -27.33 22.56 -39.86
CA VAL A 183 -26.02 22.57 -40.51
C VAL A 183 -24.99 22.09 -39.51
N THR A 184 -24.25 21.05 -39.85
CA THR A 184 -23.09 20.56 -39.07
C THR A 184 -21.84 20.72 -39.93
N GLY A 185 -20.86 21.46 -39.45
CA GLY A 185 -19.55 21.61 -40.10
C GLY A 185 -18.46 20.88 -39.32
N TYR A 186 -17.61 20.13 -40.03
CA TYR A 186 -16.29 19.71 -39.56
C TYR A 186 -15.28 20.06 -40.67
N ARG A 187 -13.99 20.15 -40.30
CA ARG A 187 -12.85 20.75 -41.03
C ARG A 187 -12.68 20.49 -42.54
N PHE A 188 -13.49 19.65 -43.20
CA PHE A 188 -13.41 19.37 -44.65
C PHE A 188 -14.76 19.40 -45.41
N GLY A 189 -15.81 20.05 -44.89
CA GLY A 189 -17.03 20.31 -45.67
C GLY A 189 -18.29 20.61 -44.84
N ILE A 190 -19.33 21.15 -45.49
CA ILE A 190 -20.61 21.50 -44.86
C ILE A 190 -21.74 20.65 -45.44
N LEU A 191 -22.53 20.02 -44.57
CA LEU A 191 -23.74 19.27 -44.93
C LEU A 191 -24.98 20.07 -44.55
N ILE A 192 -25.90 20.26 -45.50
CA ILE A 192 -27.16 21.00 -45.27
C ILE A 192 -28.34 20.07 -45.51
N TYR A 193 -29.18 19.89 -44.48
CA TYR A 193 -30.40 19.09 -44.57
C TYR A 193 -31.66 19.97 -44.47
N SER A 194 -32.54 19.89 -45.47
CA SER A 194 -33.85 20.54 -45.43
C SER A 194 -34.94 19.53 -45.02
N MET A 195 -35.51 19.73 -43.83
CA MET A 195 -36.57 18.88 -43.27
C MET A 195 -37.82 18.81 -44.14
N LYS A 196 -38.19 19.91 -44.83
CA LYS A 196 -39.42 19.99 -45.64
C LYS A 196 -39.27 19.44 -47.06
N LYS A 197 -38.06 19.51 -47.65
CA LYS A 197 -37.80 19.10 -49.04
C LYS A 197 -37.10 17.74 -49.20
N ARG A 198 -36.70 17.09 -48.10
CA ARG A 198 -35.98 15.80 -48.10
C ARG A 198 -34.84 15.75 -49.13
N ARG A 199 -33.95 16.73 -49.09
CA ARG A 199 -32.74 16.78 -49.92
C ARG A 199 -31.52 17.02 -49.04
N ILE A 200 -30.41 16.38 -49.43
CA ILE A 200 -29.09 16.62 -48.85
C ILE A 200 -28.26 17.34 -49.92
N VAL A 201 -27.62 18.43 -49.51
CA VAL A 201 -26.64 19.14 -50.33
C VAL A 201 -25.28 19.05 -49.66
N PHE A 202 -24.27 18.61 -50.42
CA PHE A 202 -22.89 18.54 -49.98
C PHE A 202 -22.10 19.71 -50.56
N CYS A 203 -21.28 20.35 -49.73
CA CYS A 203 -20.43 21.47 -50.12
C CYS A 203 -18.98 21.19 -49.70
N ASN A 204 -18.07 21.16 -50.68
CA ASN A 204 -16.63 21.03 -50.44
C ASN A 204 -15.90 22.26 -51.03
N PRO A 205 -15.15 23.04 -50.22
CA PRO A 205 -14.27 24.07 -50.75
C PRO A 205 -12.97 23.42 -51.27
N ASN A 206 -12.67 23.61 -52.55
CA ASN A 206 -11.30 23.41 -53.03
C ASN A 206 -10.50 24.71 -52.85
N ASP A 207 -9.18 24.60 -52.78
CA ASP A 207 -8.22 25.67 -52.44
C ASP A 207 -8.28 26.95 -53.32
N ASP A 208 -9.05 26.94 -54.42
CA ASP A 208 -9.25 28.10 -55.30
C ASP A 208 -10.50 28.95 -54.95
N GLY A 209 -11.17 28.68 -53.82
CA GLY A 209 -12.21 29.56 -53.27
C GLY A 209 -13.55 29.60 -54.03
N ARG A 210 -13.82 28.64 -54.94
CA ARG A 210 -15.14 28.48 -55.59
C ARG A 210 -15.91 27.28 -55.03
N VAL A 211 -17.14 27.51 -54.57
CA VAL A 211 -18.04 26.47 -54.05
C VAL A 211 -18.88 25.85 -55.18
N ARG A 212 -18.87 24.52 -55.32
CA ARG A 212 -19.79 23.76 -56.20
C ARG A 212 -20.82 22.98 -55.37
N PHE A 213 -22.08 22.94 -55.83
CA PHE A 213 -23.17 22.24 -55.16
C PHE A 213 -23.54 20.94 -55.88
N LYS A 214 -23.79 19.86 -55.11
CA LYS A 214 -24.35 18.60 -55.63
C LYS A 214 -25.57 18.20 -54.77
N THR A 215 -26.72 17.98 -55.41
CA THR A 215 -28.01 17.75 -54.76
C THR A 215 -28.45 16.29 -54.89
N PHE A 216 -28.92 15.67 -53.81
CA PHE A 216 -29.53 14.33 -53.83
C PHE A 216 -30.99 14.38 -53.34
N ASN A 217 -31.88 13.57 -53.95
CA ASN A 217 -33.30 13.46 -53.60
C ASN A 217 -33.50 12.26 -52.65
N ALA A 218 -34.06 12.47 -51.45
CA ALA A 218 -34.22 11.42 -50.43
C ALA A 218 -35.66 10.87 -50.39
N GLU A 219 -35.93 9.85 -51.20
CA GLU A 219 -37.03 8.90 -51.00
C GLU A 219 -36.48 7.48 -50.90
N MET A 220 -36.09 7.07 -49.68
CA MET A 220 -36.29 5.71 -49.20
C MET A 220 -36.25 5.72 -47.67
N LYS A 221 -37.33 5.20 -47.09
CA LYS A 221 -37.72 5.26 -45.68
C LYS A 221 -37.89 3.81 -45.22
N ARG A 222 -37.57 3.55 -43.94
CA ARG A 222 -38.07 2.46 -43.06
C ARG A 222 -37.21 1.19 -42.91
N HIS A 223 -37.22 0.71 -41.66
CA HIS A 223 -36.64 -0.50 -41.04
C HIS A 223 -35.27 -0.27 -40.36
N LEU A 224 -35.00 -0.59 -39.08
CA LEU A 224 -35.70 -1.46 -38.12
C LEU A 224 -35.25 -1.21 -36.65
N THR A 225 -36.09 -1.69 -35.74
CA THR A 225 -36.01 -1.80 -34.27
C THR A 225 -35.11 -2.94 -33.76
N TYR A 226 -34.88 -2.94 -32.43
CA TYR A 226 -34.25 -3.93 -31.55
C TYR A 226 -34.55 -5.44 -31.81
N GLN A 227 -33.62 -6.29 -31.35
CA GLN A 227 -33.69 -7.73 -31.00
C GLN A 227 -33.44 -8.83 -32.07
N ASP A 228 -32.48 -9.69 -31.68
CA ASP A 228 -32.28 -11.14 -31.88
C ASP A 228 -32.31 -11.82 -33.27
N SER A 229 -31.43 -12.82 -33.33
CA SER A 229 -31.34 -13.95 -34.26
C SER A 229 -30.72 -13.68 -35.64
N TRP A 230 -29.49 -14.21 -35.79
CA TRP A 230 -28.90 -14.49 -37.09
C TRP A 230 -29.55 -15.76 -37.65
N VAL A 231 -30.26 -15.62 -38.76
CA VAL A 231 -30.60 -16.73 -39.66
C VAL A 231 -29.56 -16.74 -40.77
N GLU A 232 -28.93 -17.91 -40.95
CA GLU A 232 -28.01 -18.23 -42.03
C GLU A 232 -28.55 -17.87 -43.42
N ALA A 233 -27.69 -17.27 -44.24
CA ALA A 233 -27.78 -17.40 -45.69
C ALA A 233 -26.40 -17.78 -46.23
N ARG A 234 -26.29 -19.05 -46.61
CA ARG A 234 -25.17 -19.62 -47.37
C ARG A 234 -24.93 -18.81 -48.64
N ASN A 235 -23.67 -18.46 -48.88
CA ASN A 235 -23.14 -18.49 -50.23
C ASN A 235 -21.70 -19.02 -50.17
N ASP A 236 -21.58 -20.26 -50.63
CA ASP A 236 -20.34 -20.98 -50.86
C ASP A 236 -19.51 -20.25 -51.92
N ASN A 237 -18.30 -19.87 -51.56
CA ASN A 237 -17.05 -20.14 -52.32
C ASN A 237 -15.95 -19.26 -51.73
N TYR A 238 -15.03 -19.90 -50.99
CA TYR A 238 -13.60 -19.62 -50.78
C TYR A 238 -13.19 -20.07 -49.36
N PRO A 239 -12.04 -20.77 -49.21
CA PRO A 239 -11.71 -21.50 -47.99
C PRO A 239 -11.29 -20.55 -46.86
N ILE A 240 -11.99 -20.66 -45.73
CA ILE A 240 -11.68 -19.98 -44.47
C ILE A 240 -10.37 -20.55 -43.93
N TRP A 241 -9.30 -19.75 -43.98
CA TRP A 241 -8.24 -19.88 -43.00
C TRP A 241 -8.81 -19.47 -41.65
N LYS A 242 -8.93 -20.44 -40.74
CA LYS A 242 -9.22 -20.20 -39.33
C LYS A 242 -8.06 -19.39 -38.75
N LEU A 243 -8.12 -18.06 -38.87
CA LEU A 243 -7.45 -17.20 -37.90
C LEU A 243 -8.20 -17.40 -36.59
N SER A 244 -7.64 -18.21 -35.71
CA SER A 244 -7.85 -18.03 -34.28
C SER A 244 -7.67 -16.54 -34.00
N ARG A 245 -8.75 -15.85 -33.61
CA ARG A 245 -8.67 -14.52 -33.03
C ARG A 245 -7.63 -14.60 -31.91
N MET A 246 -6.43 -14.07 -32.16
CA MET A 246 -5.66 -13.46 -31.08
C MET A 246 -6.61 -12.44 -30.47
N LYS A 247 -7.07 -12.70 -29.24
CA LYS A 247 -7.71 -11.69 -28.41
C LYS A 247 -6.64 -10.60 -28.25
N PHE A 248 -6.74 -9.53 -29.02
CA PHE A 248 -6.09 -8.28 -28.66
C PHE A 248 -6.80 -7.80 -27.40
N THR A 249 -6.13 -7.92 -26.27
CA THR A 249 -6.57 -7.30 -25.01
C THR A 249 -6.59 -5.80 -25.26
N VAL A 250 -7.77 -5.20 -25.19
CA VAL A 250 -7.97 -3.76 -25.43
C VAL A 250 -7.08 -3.00 -24.43
N LEU A 251 -6.14 -2.21 -24.95
CA LEU A 251 -5.39 -1.21 -24.18
C LEU A 251 -6.42 -0.23 -23.62
N GLY A 252 -6.46 -0.05 -22.30
CA GLY A 252 -7.40 0.86 -21.65
C GLY A 252 -6.64 1.93 -20.89
N SER A 253 -7.29 3.06 -20.58
CA SER A 253 -6.79 4.01 -19.60
C SER A 253 -7.67 4.06 -18.37
N LEU A 254 -7.16 4.67 -17.29
CA LEU A 254 -7.94 4.92 -16.08
C LEU A 254 -8.36 6.39 -16.04
N LYS A 255 -9.64 6.63 -15.77
CA LYS A 255 -10.22 7.98 -15.67
C LYS A 255 -10.59 8.28 -14.22
N GLU A 256 -10.18 9.46 -13.73
CA GLU A 256 -10.63 9.96 -12.43
C GLU A 256 -12.11 10.41 -12.51
N ILE A 257 -12.91 9.89 -11.59
CA ILE A 257 -14.37 10.07 -11.58
C ILE A 257 -14.89 10.68 -10.28
N VAL A 258 -14.17 10.51 -9.17
CA VAL A 258 -14.59 10.90 -7.83
C VAL A 258 -13.46 11.68 -7.18
N ASN A 259 -13.79 12.81 -6.57
CA ASN A 259 -12.86 13.62 -5.80
C ASN A 259 -13.60 14.35 -4.68
N TYR A 260 -13.40 13.93 -3.43
CA TYR A 260 -13.97 14.57 -2.24
C TYR A 260 -13.00 14.50 -1.06
N SER A 261 -13.36 15.10 0.07
CA SER A 261 -12.54 15.07 1.29
C SER A 261 -13.41 14.94 2.54
N PHE A 262 -12.93 14.14 3.50
CA PHE A 262 -13.53 13.98 4.82
C PHE A 262 -13.22 15.14 5.77
N GLY A 263 -12.25 16.01 5.45
CA GLY A 263 -11.80 17.07 6.37
C GLY A 263 -11.06 16.56 7.61
N HIS A 264 -10.71 15.28 7.66
CA HIS A 264 -9.97 14.64 8.74
C HIS A 264 -8.73 13.93 8.22
N ARG A 265 -7.68 13.87 9.03
CA ARG A 265 -6.47 13.10 8.71
C ARG A 265 -6.75 11.61 8.93
N LEU A 266 -6.62 10.80 7.89
CA LEU A 266 -6.91 9.36 7.91
C LEU A 266 -5.78 8.55 8.52
N SER A 267 -6.11 7.36 9.05
CA SER A 267 -5.16 6.35 9.51
C SER A 267 -4.80 5.39 8.37
N ARG A 268 -3.57 4.86 8.41
CA ARG A 268 -3.08 3.87 7.43
C ARG A 268 -3.92 2.59 7.54
N ASN A 269 -4.25 1.96 6.41
CA ASN A 269 -5.00 0.70 6.30
C ASN A 269 -6.35 0.68 7.05
N ALA A 270 -6.91 1.86 7.32
CA ALA A 270 -8.17 2.03 8.02
C ALA A 270 -9.26 2.51 7.06
N THR A 271 -9.43 1.81 5.94
CA THR A 271 -10.42 2.15 4.91
C THR A 271 -11.08 0.87 4.41
N ALA A 272 -12.40 0.81 4.47
CA ALA A 272 -13.20 -0.31 3.97
C ALA A 272 -14.50 0.18 3.33
N ILE A 273 -15.23 -0.72 2.66
CA ILE A 273 -16.53 -0.42 2.04
C ILE A 273 -17.57 -1.38 2.62
N GLY A 274 -18.77 -0.86 2.87
CA GLY A 274 -19.90 -1.64 3.38
C GLY A 274 -21.23 -0.94 3.16
N ARG A 275 -22.31 -1.70 3.34
CA ARG A 275 -23.69 -1.20 3.29
C ARG A 275 -24.22 -1.00 4.70
N PHE A 276 -24.29 0.27 5.12
CA PHE A 276 -24.68 0.60 6.50
C PHE A 276 -26.11 1.13 6.65
N ASP A 277 -26.77 1.57 5.58
CA ASP A 277 -28.13 2.11 5.59
C ASP A 277 -28.97 1.52 4.44
N GLU A 278 -30.30 1.49 4.61
CA GLU A 278 -31.28 0.88 3.70
C GLU A 278 -31.29 1.54 2.32
N ASN A 279 -31.08 2.86 2.28
CA ASN A 279 -31.22 3.68 1.08
C ASN A 279 -29.88 4.04 0.43
N SER A 280 -28.77 3.83 1.14
CA SER A 280 -27.45 4.07 0.60
C SER A 280 -26.89 2.76 0.04
N GLY A 281 -26.34 2.81 -1.18
CA GLY A 281 -25.51 1.72 -1.67
C GLY A 281 -24.24 1.56 -0.83
N ASP A 282 -23.26 0.82 -1.35
CA ASP A 282 -21.99 0.62 -0.67
C ASP A 282 -21.32 1.98 -0.37
N THR A 283 -20.99 2.22 0.89
CA THR A 283 -20.40 3.45 1.40
C THR A 283 -19.01 3.21 1.96
N LEU A 284 -18.14 4.22 1.80
CA LEU A 284 -16.78 4.18 2.34
C LEU A 284 -16.81 4.43 3.85
N VAL A 285 -16.18 3.56 4.63
CA VAL A 285 -15.85 3.77 6.05
C VAL A 285 -14.35 4.01 6.18
N ALA A 286 -13.97 5.01 6.98
CA ALA A 286 -12.58 5.34 7.22
C ALA A 286 -12.28 5.63 8.70
N GLY A 287 -11.09 5.26 9.13
CA GLY A 287 -10.54 5.56 10.45
C GLY A 287 -9.66 6.79 10.38
N THR A 288 -9.76 7.64 11.39
CA THR A 288 -8.97 8.87 11.49
C THR A 288 -7.86 8.72 12.53
N SER A 289 -6.78 9.47 12.32
CA SER A 289 -5.68 9.62 13.29
C SER A 289 -6.08 10.28 14.61
N SER A 290 -7.30 10.84 14.68
CA SER A 290 -7.92 11.35 15.91
C SER A 290 -8.82 10.32 16.61
N ASN A 291 -8.68 9.04 16.27
CA ASN A 291 -9.41 7.90 16.82
C ASN A 291 -10.93 8.04 16.62
N LYS A 292 -11.31 8.38 15.40
CA LYS A 292 -12.72 8.46 14.99
C LYS A 292 -12.95 7.60 13.76
N VAL A 293 -14.06 6.88 13.74
CA VAL A 293 -14.57 6.21 12.54
C VAL A 293 -15.61 7.12 11.88
N ILE A 294 -15.42 7.37 10.59
CA ILE A 294 -16.24 8.25 9.78
C ILE A 294 -16.81 7.49 8.58
N LEU A 295 -18.02 7.85 8.19
CA LEU A 295 -18.73 7.24 7.07
C LEU A 295 -18.97 8.28 5.98
N GLN A 296 -18.80 7.86 4.73
CA GLN A 296 -19.10 8.71 3.59
C GLN A 296 -20.59 9.10 3.59
N ASN A 297 -20.85 10.39 3.36
CA ASN A 297 -22.20 10.97 3.33
C ASN A 297 -23.02 10.84 4.63
N SER A 298 -22.37 10.56 5.76
CA SER A 298 -22.99 10.56 7.09
C SER A 298 -22.41 11.66 7.96
N GLU A 299 -23.26 12.28 8.79
CA GLU A 299 -22.82 13.18 9.86
C GLU A 299 -22.37 12.42 11.12
N ALA A 300 -22.63 11.10 11.18
CA ALA A 300 -22.27 10.28 12.32
C ALA A 300 -20.75 10.06 12.39
N ILE A 301 -20.19 10.33 13.57
CA ILE A 301 -18.77 10.14 13.89
C ILE A 301 -18.70 9.27 15.14
N PHE A 302 -18.05 8.12 15.03
CA PHE A 302 -17.88 7.20 16.15
C PHE A 302 -16.52 7.40 16.80
N HIS A 303 -16.50 7.64 18.10
CA HIS A 303 -15.27 7.86 18.85
C HIS A 303 -14.73 6.54 19.38
N VAL A 304 -13.48 6.26 19.04
CA VAL A 304 -12.70 5.14 19.58
C VAL A 304 -11.71 5.73 20.58
N ASN A 305 -11.58 5.13 21.76
CA ASN A 305 -10.69 5.67 22.81
C ASN A 305 -9.21 5.32 22.59
N GLU A 306 -8.92 4.62 21.49
CA GLU A 306 -7.61 4.02 21.19
C GLU A 306 -7.20 4.29 19.74
N PRO A 307 -5.89 4.32 19.44
CA PRO A 307 -5.40 4.47 18.07
C PRO A 307 -5.90 3.37 17.14
N ILE A 308 -6.56 3.77 16.06
CA ILE A 308 -7.08 2.85 15.04
C ILE A 308 -5.92 2.44 14.12
N THR A 309 -5.67 1.13 14.04
CA THR A 309 -4.62 0.53 13.21
C THR A 309 -5.20 -0.13 11.95
N TRP A 310 -6.45 -0.59 12.00
CA TRP A 310 -7.10 -1.28 10.88
C TRP A 310 -8.62 -1.09 10.91
N ILE A 311 -9.25 -1.08 9.73
CA ILE A 311 -10.71 -1.19 9.60
C ILE A 311 -11.04 -2.18 8.50
N ASP A 312 -11.97 -3.09 8.80
CA ASP A 312 -12.57 -3.99 7.82
C ASP A 312 -14.09 -4.07 8.03
N VAL A 313 -14.81 -4.66 7.09
CA VAL A 313 -16.28 -4.76 7.12
C VAL A 313 -16.73 -6.20 6.95
N LEU A 314 -17.50 -6.69 7.93
CA LEU A 314 -18.18 -7.97 7.85
C LEU A 314 -19.52 -7.80 7.15
N HIS A 315 -19.57 -8.28 5.91
CA HIS A 315 -20.77 -8.27 5.09
C HIS A 315 -21.77 -9.30 5.61
N GLN A 316 -23.00 -8.88 5.90
CA GLN A 316 -24.03 -9.78 6.41
C GLN A 316 -24.92 -10.29 5.27
N PRO A 317 -25.29 -11.58 5.26
CA PRO A 317 -26.17 -12.12 4.24
C PRO A 317 -27.55 -11.45 4.34
N SER A 318 -28.03 -10.91 3.23
CA SER A 318 -29.37 -10.32 3.14
C SER A 318 -30.42 -11.39 3.48
N LYS A 319 -31.23 -11.14 4.51
CA LYS A 319 -32.33 -12.04 4.89
C LYS A 319 -33.52 -11.81 3.95
N GLN A 320 -34.30 -12.85 3.69
CA GLN A 320 -35.53 -12.77 2.87
C GLN A 320 -36.54 -11.72 3.39
N TYR A 321 -36.44 -11.29 4.65
CA TYR A 321 -37.29 -10.28 5.26
C TYR A 321 -36.45 -9.31 6.11
N GLY A 322 -36.26 -8.08 5.61
CA GLY A 322 -35.63 -6.97 6.33
C GLY A 322 -34.20 -6.66 5.88
N PHE A 323 -33.84 -5.37 5.93
CA PHE A 323 -32.48 -4.91 5.73
C PHE A 323 -31.59 -5.37 6.88
N VAL A 324 -30.36 -5.74 6.54
CA VAL A 324 -29.33 -6.12 7.50
C VAL A 324 -28.09 -5.28 7.18
N SER A 325 -27.68 -4.47 8.16
CA SER A 325 -26.52 -3.60 8.04
C SER A 325 -25.22 -4.40 8.20
N ASP A 326 -24.20 -4.03 7.44
CA ASP A 326 -22.87 -4.60 7.61
C ASP A 326 -22.22 -4.13 8.92
N LEU A 327 -21.37 -4.97 9.49
CA LEU A 327 -20.69 -4.66 10.75
C LEU A 327 -19.31 -4.07 10.48
N VAL A 328 -19.00 -2.97 11.16
CA VAL A 328 -17.67 -2.35 11.12
C VAL A 328 -16.79 -3.02 12.16
N ILE A 329 -15.64 -3.52 11.72
CA ILE A 329 -14.62 -4.10 12.57
C ILE A 329 -13.47 -3.10 12.67
N VAL A 330 -13.15 -2.69 13.89
CA VAL A 330 -12.09 -1.74 14.20
C VAL A 330 -10.99 -2.45 14.97
N GLY A 331 -9.81 -2.52 14.35
CA GLY A 331 -8.60 -2.93 15.02
C GLY A 331 -7.89 -1.74 15.65
N THR A 332 -7.46 -1.87 16.90
CA THR A 332 -6.67 -0.85 17.60
C THR A 332 -5.32 -1.42 18.04
N GLU A 333 -4.48 -0.57 18.62
CA GLU A 333 -3.24 -0.99 19.28
C GLU A 333 -3.46 -1.92 20.49
N LYS A 334 -4.69 -2.07 20.99
CA LYS A 334 -4.97 -2.82 22.23
C LYS A 334 -6.26 -3.62 22.25
N SER A 335 -7.15 -3.46 21.28
CA SER A 335 -8.47 -4.08 21.28
C SER A 335 -9.01 -4.31 19.88
N LEU A 336 -9.87 -5.31 19.76
CA LEU A 336 -10.73 -5.54 18.61
C LEU A 336 -12.16 -5.12 18.99
N ILE A 337 -12.76 -4.26 18.18
CA ILE A 337 -14.12 -3.76 18.40
C ILE A 337 -14.97 -4.09 17.18
N VAL A 338 -16.09 -4.76 17.39
CA VAL A 338 -17.07 -5.03 16.32
C VAL A 338 -18.34 -4.26 16.61
N PHE A 339 -18.76 -3.45 15.65
CA PHE A 339 -19.77 -2.43 15.85
C PHE A 339 -20.81 -2.43 14.73
N ASP A 340 -22.08 -2.49 15.13
CA ASP A 340 -23.24 -2.26 14.27
C ASP A 340 -23.55 -0.76 14.25
N VAL A 341 -23.23 -0.14 13.12
CA VAL A 341 -23.43 1.30 12.89
C VAL A 341 -24.91 1.66 12.89
N TYR A 342 -25.75 0.85 12.26
CA TYR A 342 -27.16 1.14 12.06
C TYR A 342 -27.93 1.11 13.37
N ASN A 343 -27.66 0.09 14.20
CA ASN A 343 -28.30 -0.05 15.52
C ASN A 343 -27.54 0.68 16.64
N ASN A 344 -26.40 1.33 16.34
CA ASN A 344 -25.50 1.94 17.31
C ASN A 344 -25.16 0.97 18.47
N LYS A 345 -24.77 -0.25 18.11
CA LYS A 345 -24.58 -1.36 19.07
C LYS A 345 -23.22 -2.00 18.90
N THR A 346 -22.44 -2.03 19.99
CA THR A 346 -21.23 -2.86 20.06
C THR A 346 -21.64 -4.34 20.16
N MET A 347 -21.19 -5.14 19.21
CA MET A 347 -21.43 -6.58 19.19
C MET A 347 -20.55 -7.26 20.23
N PHE A 348 -19.24 -6.98 20.20
CA PHE A 348 -18.31 -7.32 21.25
C PHE A 348 -17.10 -6.39 21.25
N HIS A 349 -16.38 -6.36 22.38
CA HIS A 349 -15.12 -5.66 22.58
C HIS A 349 -14.15 -6.64 23.22
N ARG A 350 -12.96 -6.79 22.64
CA ARG A 350 -11.99 -7.76 23.09
C ARG A 350 -10.61 -7.16 23.23
N ASP A 351 -9.93 -7.47 24.32
CA ASP A 351 -8.57 -7.01 24.58
C ASP A 351 -7.55 -7.84 23.79
N MET A 352 -6.65 -7.13 23.12
CA MET A 352 -5.60 -7.62 22.23
C MET A 352 -4.26 -6.98 22.61
N PRO A 353 -3.53 -7.53 23.60
CA PRO A 353 -2.42 -6.85 24.25
C PRO A 353 -1.19 -6.61 23.35
N GLU A 354 -0.99 -7.42 22.30
CA GLU A 354 0.08 -7.21 21.32
C GLU A 354 -0.33 -6.26 20.17
N GLY A 355 -1.57 -5.77 20.17
CA GLY A 355 -2.14 -4.85 19.17
C GLY A 355 -2.44 -5.50 17.82
N ILE A 356 -3.43 -4.97 17.10
CA ILE A 356 -3.86 -5.55 15.83
C ILE A 356 -3.09 -4.93 14.67
N THR A 357 -2.47 -5.78 13.86
CA THR A 357 -1.67 -5.37 12.69
C THR A 357 -2.43 -5.53 11.38
N CYS A 358 -3.27 -6.55 11.27
CA CYS A 358 -4.06 -6.84 10.07
C CYS A 358 -5.32 -7.63 10.44
N ILE A 359 -6.38 -7.48 9.63
CA ILE A 359 -7.65 -8.19 9.77
C ILE A 359 -8.06 -8.73 8.41
N LYS A 360 -8.59 -9.95 8.40
CA LYS A 360 -9.24 -10.57 7.24
C LYS A 360 -10.46 -11.36 7.68
N ILE A 361 -11.51 -11.25 6.89
CA ILE A 361 -12.78 -11.96 7.12
C ILE A 361 -12.98 -13.02 6.04
N GLY A 362 -13.34 -14.24 6.45
CA GLY A 362 -13.72 -15.30 5.51
C GLY A 362 -13.88 -16.67 6.19
N HIS A 363 -14.10 -17.69 5.37
CA HIS A 363 -14.13 -19.08 5.82
C HIS A 363 -12.71 -19.58 6.04
N LEU A 364 -12.46 -20.15 7.22
CA LEU A 364 -11.16 -20.67 7.63
C LEU A 364 -11.29 -22.17 7.94
N ASP A 365 -10.44 -22.99 7.35
CA ASP A 365 -10.44 -24.45 7.54
C ASP A 365 -11.85 -25.05 7.33
N GLU A 366 -12.37 -25.79 8.32
CA GLU A 366 -13.69 -26.45 8.29
C GLU A 366 -14.86 -25.52 8.69
N HIS A 367 -14.59 -24.28 9.09
CA HIS A 367 -15.62 -23.37 9.59
C HIS A 367 -16.49 -22.83 8.45
N LYS A 368 -17.77 -23.22 8.46
CA LYS A 368 -18.78 -22.82 7.46
C LYS A 368 -19.24 -21.37 7.56
N GLU A 369 -19.01 -20.73 8.69
CA GLU A 369 -19.38 -19.32 8.91
C GLU A 369 -18.16 -18.42 8.74
N ASN A 370 -18.38 -17.13 8.52
CA ASN A 370 -17.29 -16.17 8.42
C ASN A 370 -16.60 -16.00 9.78
N VAL A 371 -15.28 -16.15 9.78
CA VAL A 371 -14.42 -15.93 10.93
C VAL A 371 -13.66 -14.61 10.73
N ILE A 372 -13.55 -13.81 11.78
CA ILE A 372 -12.69 -12.63 11.84
C ILE A 372 -11.30 -13.13 12.21
N VAL A 373 -10.42 -13.23 11.22
CA VAL A 373 -9.01 -13.57 11.42
C VAL A 373 -8.22 -12.28 11.61
N CYS A 374 -7.43 -12.17 12.66
CA CYS A 374 -6.61 -10.99 12.93
C CYS A 374 -5.21 -11.37 13.39
N GLY A 375 -4.21 -10.64 12.86
CA GLY A 375 -2.84 -10.68 13.34
C GLY A 375 -2.69 -9.78 14.56
N CYS A 376 -2.18 -10.33 15.66
CA CYS A 376 -1.92 -9.62 16.90
C CYS A 376 -0.49 -9.87 17.36
N GLY A 377 0.42 -8.96 17.00
CA GLY A 377 1.86 -9.13 17.19
C GLY A 377 2.33 -10.47 16.63
N SER A 378 2.86 -11.33 17.50
CA SER A 378 3.38 -12.66 17.15
C SER A 378 2.31 -13.75 17.02
N THR A 379 1.02 -13.41 17.16
CA THR A 379 -0.07 -14.40 17.18
C THR A 379 -1.12 -14.11 16.12
N ILE A 380 -1.87 -15.13 15.71
CA ILE A 380 -3.07 -14.97 14.89
C ILE A 380 -4.26 -15.49 15.68
N TRP A 381 -5.36 -14.74 15.63
CA TRP A 381 -6.62 -15.08 16.27
C TRP A 381 -7.71 -15.20 15.22
N GLY A 382 -8.50 -16.27 15.26
CA GLY A 382 -9.77 -16.36 14.54
C GLY A 382 -10.92 -16.33 15.53
N ILE A 383 -11.84 -15.40 15.32
CA ILE A 383 -12.92 -15.05 16.24
C ILE A 383 -14.24 -15.11 15.48
N ASP A 384 -15.25 -15.75 16.05
CA ASP A 384 -16.58 -15.78 15.46
C ASP A 384 -17.36 -14.47 15.67
N PHE A 385 -18.60 -14.42 15.19
CA PHE A 385 -19.45 -13.23 15.30
C PHE A 385 -19.97 -12.98 16.73
N GLN A 386 -19.87 -13.98 17.61
CA GLN A 386 -20.22 -13.89 19.03
C GLN A 386 -19.06 -13.37 19.87
N GLY A 387 -17.85 -13.37 19.32
CA GLY A 387 -16.62 -12.95 20.00
C GLY A 387 -15.84 -14.11 20.62
N GLU A 388 -16.21 -15.36 20.31
CA GLU A 388 -15.58 -16.57 20.82
C GLU A 388 -14.40 -17.04 19.96
N ASP A 389 -13.51 -17.80 20.60
CA ASP A 389 -12.24 -18.24 20.03
C ASP A 389 -12.40 -19.51 19.20
N VAL A 390 -12.36 -19.38 17.87
CA VAL A 390 -12.42 -20.54 16.97
C VAL A 390 -11.05 -21.00 16.50
N PHE A 391 -10.11 -20.07 16.31
CA PHE A 391 -8.77 -20.38 15.81
C PHE A 391 -7.70 -19.58 16.55
N TRP A 392 -6.52 -20.16 16.73
CA TRP A 392 -5.32 -19.43 17.14
C TRP A 392 -4.07 -20.19 16.85
N THR A 393 -3.03 -19.43 16.55
CA THR A 393 -1.68 -19.97 16.39
C THR A 393 -0.66 -18.91 16.76
N ALA A 394 0.44 -19.36 17.35
CA ALA A 394 1.58 -18.53 17.65
C ALA A 394 2.61 -18.65 16.53
N LEU A 395 3.03 -17.50 16.02
CA LEU A 395 4.12 -17.36 15.08
C LEU A 395 5.35 -16.83 15.82
N GLY A 396 6.53 -17.15 15.31
CA GLY A 396 7.79 -16.74 15.95
C GLY A 396 8.14 -15.28 15.70
N ASP A 397 7.45 -14.64 14.75
CA ASP A 397 7.68 -13.29 14.26
C ASP A 397 6.35 -12.54 14.20
N ASP A 398 6.40 -11.21 14.25
CA ASP A 398 5.20 -10.39 14.15
C ASP A 398 4.51 -10.55 12.80
N VAL A 399 3.18 -10.61 12.82
CA VAL A 399 2.32 -10.75 11.65
C VAL A 399 2.07 -9.39 11.02
N ASN A 400 2.30 -9.28 9.72
CA ASN A 400 2.10 -8.04 8.96
C ASN A 400 0.85 -8.09 8.09
N SER A 401 0.57 -9.24 7.48
CA SER A 401 -0.54 -9.42 6.55
C SER A 401 -1.07 -10.84 6.59
N ILE A 402 -2.35 -11.00 6.30
CA ILE A 402 -3.04 -12.29 6.23
C ILE A 402 -4.03 -12.27 5.06
N ASP A 403 -4.18 -13.41 4.38
CA ASP A 403 -5.30 -13.65 3.49
C ASP A 403 -5.67 -15.14 3.49
N LEU A 404 -6.85 -15.47 2.97
CA LEU A 404 -7.39 -16.82 2.92
C LEU A 404 -7.42 -17.30 1.47
N CYS A 405 -6.94 -18.51 1.21
CA CYS A 405 -6.97 -19.14 -0.10
C CYS A 405 -6.97 -20.66 0.02
N ASP A 406 -7.85 -21.33 -0.72
CA ASP A 406 -7.71 -22.75 -1.04
C ASP A 406 -6.58 -22.93 -2.07
N ILE A 407 -5.38 -23.28 -1.57
CA ILE A 407 -4.14 -23.48 -2.33
C ILE A 407 -4.04 -24.92 -2.84
N ASP A 408 -4.47 -25.90 -2.06
CA ASP A 408 -4.35 -27.31 -2.41
C ASP A 408 -5.60 -27.90 -3.11
N TYR A 409 -6.63 -27.08 -3.31
CA TYR A 409 -7.88 -27.39 -4.01
C TYR A 409 -8.69 -28.48 -3.32
N ASP A 410 -8.63 -28.55 -1.99
CA ASP A 410 -9.42 -29.48 -1.20
C ASP A 410 -10.78 -28.92 -0.75
N GLY A 411 -11.07 -27.66 -1.12
CA GLY A 411 -12.31 -26.96 -0.80
C GLY A 411 -12.29 -26.28 0.57
N MET A 412 -11.18 -26.32 1.31
CA MET A 412 -10.96 -25.55 2.54
C MET A 412 -9.94 -24.45 2.28
N ASN A 413 -10.16 -23.26 2.85
CA ASN A 413 -9.17 -22.19 2.70
C ASN A 413 -8.03 -22.36 3.71
N GLU A 414 -6.80 -22.36 3.21
CA GLU A 414 -5.61 -22.15 4.02
C GLU A 414 -5.44 -20.67 4.38
N LEU A 415 -4.72 -20.45 5.48
CA LEU A 415 -4.32 -19.13 5.94
C LEU A 415 -2.91 -18.82 5.45
N ILE A 416 -2.79 -17.81 4.59
CA ILE A 416 -1.50 -17.30 4.10
C ILE A 416 -1.10 -16.12 4.98
N VAL A 417 0.12 -16.16 5.52
CA VAL A 417 0.62 -15.20 6.50
C VAL A 417 1.93 -14.56 6.03
N GLY A 418 1.94 -13.23 5.99
CA GLY A 418 3.14 -12.43 5.85
C GLY A 418 3.63 -12.02 7.23
N SER A 419 4.88 -12.34 7.54
CA SER A 419 5.50 -12.03 8.83
C SER A 419 6.64 -11.00 8.71
N ASN A 420 7.16 -10.55 9.84
CA ASN A 420 8.41 -9.78 9.91
C ASN A 420 9.65 -10.61 9.54
N GLY A 421 9.51 -11.93 9.42
CA GLY A 421 10.52 -12.78 8.80
C GLY A 421 10.54 -12.61 7.28
N THR A 422 11.58 -13.15 6.65
CA THR A 422 11.75 -13.25 5.19
C THR A 422 10.94 -14.40 4.58
N GLU A 423 9.86 -14.82 5.24
CA GLU A 423 9.09 -16.01 4.89
C GLU A 423 7.60 -15.70 4.87
N ILE A 424 6.92 -16.17 3.84
CA ILE A 424 5.46 -16.26 3.76
C ILE A 424 5.07 -17.66 4.24
N LYS A 425 4.24 -17.74 5.27
CA LYS A 425 3.84 -19.00 5.90
C LYS A 425 2.44 -19.37 5.46
N VAL A 426 2.24 -20.59 4.98
CA VAL A 426 0.93 -21.14 4.64
C VAL A 426 0.53 -22.12 5.73
N LEU A 427 -0.60 -21.87 6.39
CA LEU A 427 -1.11 -22.64 7.51
C LEU A 427 -2.43 -23.32 7.13
N LYS A 428 -2.59 -24.58 7.57
CA LYS A 428 -3.83 -25.36 7.43
C LYS A 428 -4.13 -26.02 8.77
N GLN A 429 -5.33 -25.84 9.31
CA GLN A 429 -5.74 -26.39 10.61
C GLN A 429 -4.72 -26.09 11.73
N GLN A 430 -4.22 -24.85 11.78
CA GLN A 430 -3.17 -24.36 12.71
C GLN A 430 -1.78 -25.01 12.53
N SER A 431 -1.61 -25.95 11.60
CA SER A 431 -0.30 -26.54 11.24
C SER A 431 0.35 -25.75 10.12
N LEU A 432 1.68 -25.66 10.16
CA LEU A 432 2.46 -25.13 9.05
C LEU A 432 2.44 -26.13 7.89
N LEU A 433 1.91 -25.70 6.74
CA LEU A 433 1.89 -26.47 5.50
C LEU A 433 3.15 -26.20 4.66
N LYS A 434 3.51 -24.93 4.50
CA LYS A 434 4.68 -24.52 3.71
C LYS A 434 5.25 -23.17 4.14
N ASP A 435 6.58 -23.07 4.11
CA ASP A 435 7.31 -21.80 4.14
C ASP A 435 7.78 -21.45 2.71
N LEU A 436 7.43 -20.24 2.25
CA LEU A 436 7.88 -19.66 0.99
C LEU A 436 8.87 -18.54 1.30
N ILE A 437 10.12 -18.70 0.85
CA ILE A 437 11.21 -17.80 1.19
C ILE A 437 11.22 -16.61 0.23
N GLU A 438 11.32 -15.41 0.79
CA GLU A 438 11.44 -14.15 0.07
C GLU A 438 12.64 -13.33 0.59
N GLY A 439 12.98 -12.23 -0.10
CA GLY A 439 14.17 -11.44 0.23
C GLY A 439 14.01 -10.42 1.38
N ASP A 440 12.79 -10.12 1.81
CA ASP A 440 12.47 -9.06 2.77
C ASP A 440 11.09 -9.33 3.40
N PRO A 441 10.69 -8.73 4.54
CA PRO A 441 9.40 -8.99 5.16
C PRO A 441 8.21 -8.73 4.25
N CYS A 442 7.28 -9.68 4.25
CA CYS A 442 6.03 -9.58 3.50
C CYS A 442 5.06 -8.68 4.27
N VAL A 443 4.66 -7.56 3.66
CA VAL A 443 3.79 -6.54 4.25
C VAL A 443 2.36 -6.56 3.69
N MET A 444 2.13 -7.26 2.59
CA MET A 444 0.83 -7.32 1.93
C MET A 444 0.65 -8.66 1.22
N ILE A 445 -0.52 -9.27 1.38
CA ILE A 445 -0.92 -10.48 0.66
C ILE A 445 -2.31 -10.24 0.09
N LYS A 446 -2.55 -10.71 -1.14
CA LYS A 446 -3.87 -10.68 -1.75
C LYS A 446 -4.14 -11.95 -2.54
N THR A 447 -5.13 -12.73 -2.10
CA THR A 447 -5.61 -13.90 -2.84
C THR A 447 -6.36 -13.47 -4.09
N MET A 448 -6.06 -14.11 -5.21
CA MET A 448 -6.65 -13.86 -6.54
C MET A 448 -7.65 -14.96 -6.95
N GLY A 449 -7.72 -16.07 -6.20
CA GLY A 449 -8.52 -17.25 -6.52
C GLY A 449 -7.68 -18.35 -7.16
N GLU A 450 -8.24 -19.57 -7.24
CA GLU A 450 -7.61 -20.74 -7.88
C GLU A 450 -6.16 -20.99 -7.38
N GLY A 451 -5.96 -21.08 -6.06
CA GLY A 451 -4.63 -21.30 -5.47
C GLY A 451 -3.57 -20.26 -5.83
N THR A 452 -3.98 -19.07 -6.30
CA THR A 452 -3.09 -17.99 -6.72
C THR A 452 -3.21 -16.81 -5.77
N PHE A 453 -2.06 -16.28 -5.32
CA PHE A 453 -2.01 -15.11 -4.46
C PHE A 453 -0.83 -14.20 -4.81
N ALA A 454 -1.06 -12.90 -4.68
CA ALA A 454 -0.05 -11.87 -4.82
C ALA A 454 0.56 -11.54 -3.46
N PHE A 455 1.84 -11.16 -3.47
CA PHE A 455 2.56 -10.72 -2.28
C PHE A 455 3.27 -9.39 -2.54
N GLY A 456 3.48 -8.64 -1.47
CA GLY A 456 4.21 -7.37 -1.46
C GLY A 456 5.19 -7.34 -0.31
N LEU A 457 6.46 -7.01 -0.59
CA LEU A 457 7.53 -6.91 0.39
C LEU A 457 7.79 -5.44 0.78
N ASN A 458 8.35 -5.22 1.98
CA ASN A 458 8.70 -3.87 2.46
C ASN A 458 9.72 -3.14 1.56
N SER A 459 10.53 -3.89 0.82
CA SER A 459 11.52 -3.42 -0.16
C SER A 459 10.91 -2.85 -1.44
N GLY A 460 9.59 -2.94 -1.63
CA GLY A 460 8.90 -2.53 -2.85
C GLY A 460 8.87 -3.60 -3.94
N VAL A 461 9.20 -4.86 -3.60
CA VAL A 461 9.02 -6.02 -4.46
C VAL A 461 7.56 -6.49 -4.41
N ILE A 462 6.96 -6.75 -5.56
CA ILE A 462 5.69 -7.46 -5.69
C ILE A 462 5.88 -8.71 -6.53
N GLY A 463 5.04 -9.72 -6.33
CA GLY A 463 5.02 -10.90 -7.16
C GLY A 463 3.75 -11.72 -6.97
N VAL A 464 3.64 -12.80 -7.73
CA VAL A 464 2.50 -13.71 -7.68
C VAL A 464 3.01 -15.15 -7.55
N TYR A 465 2.40 -15.87 -6.63
CA TYR A 465 2.54 -17.32 -6.48
C TYR A 465 1.29 -18.01 -7.03
N ARG A 466 1.51 -19.17 -7.65
CA ARG A 466 0.46 -20.16 -7.94
C ARG A 466 0.86 -21.45 -7.26
N LYS A 467 0.06 -21.89 -6.29
CA LYS A 467 0.43 -22.95 -5.33
C LYS A 467 1.75 -22.64 -4.62
N TRP A 468 2.80 -23.35 -5.01
CA TRP A 468 4.14 -23.28 -4.41
C TRP A 468 5.16 -22.61 -5.32
N GLU A 469 4.78 -22.28 -6.55
CA GLU A 469 5.67 -21.76 -7.58
C GLU A 469 5.46 -20.25 -7.75
N ARG A 470 6.57 -19.52 -7.71
CA ARG A 470 6.59 -18.08 -7.99
C ARG A 470 6.51 -17.89 -9.50
N LEU A 471 5.40 -17.33 -9.99
CA LEU A 471 5.20 -17.08 -11.41
C LEU A 471 6.10 -15.94 -11.91
N TRP A 472 6.07 -14.83 -11.20
CA TRP A 472 6.88 -13.65 -11.50
C TRP A 472 7.06 -12.79 -10.26
N ARG A 473 8.08 -11.94 -10.30
CA ARG A 473 8.31 -10.88 -9.32
C ARG A 473 8.91 -9.66 -10.00
N ILE A 474 8.63 -8.48 -9.48
CA ILE A 474 9.26 -7.23 -9.90
C ILE A 474 9.63 -6.40 -8.68
N LYS A 475 10.69 -5.61 -8.80
CA LYS A 475 11.09 -4.63 -7.79
C LYS A 475 10.79 -3.22 -8.27
N THR A 476 10.22 -2.38 -7.41
CA THR A 476 10.11 -0.95 -7.66
C THR A 476 10.78 -0.13 -6.54
N LYS A 477 10.98 1.16 -6.80
CA LYS A 477 11.58 2.09 -5.84
C LYS A 477 10.61 2.55 -4.75
N HIS A 478 9.31 2.37 -4.97
CA HIS A 478 8.28 2.87 -4.07
C HIS A 478 7.76 1.76 -3.18
N LYS A 479 7.43 2.10 -1.94
CA LYS A 479 6.77 1.16 -1.04
C LYS A 479 5.32 0.96 -1.48
N ILE A 480 4.83 -0.25 -1.27
CA ILE A 480 3.47 -0.65 -1.59
C ILE A 480 2.53 -0.08 -0.54
N ALA A 481 1.40 0.46 -0.97
CA ALA A 481 0.31 0.88 -0.10
C ALA A 481 -0.77 -0.20 -0.01
N ASN A 482 -1.15 -0.82 -1.13
CA ASN A 482 -2.15 -1.89 -1.14
C ASN A 482 -2.09 -2.78 -2.40
N LEU A 483 -2.63 -4.00 -2.30
CA LEU A 483 -2.84 -4.95 -3.40
C LEU A 483 -4.32 -5.32 -3.50
N LEU A 484 -4.90 -5.19 -4.69
CA LEU A 484 -6.33 -5.34 -4.93
C LEU A 484 -6.58 -6.11 -6.24
N ILE A 485 -7.76 -6.72 -6.37
CA ILE A 485 -8.23 -7.26 -7.65
C ILE A 485 -9.01 -6.15 -8.34
N PHE A 486 -8.45 -5.58 -9.40
CA PHE A 486 -9.09 -4.51 -10.19
C PHE A 486 -8.36 -4.34 -11.53
N PRO A 487 -9.08 -4.09 -12.63
CA PRO A 487 -10.55 -4.12 -12.76
C PRO A 487 -11.09 -5.54 -12.93
N THR A 488 -12.37 -5.76 -12.65
CA THR A 488 -13.09 -6.91 -13.20
C THR A 488 -13.73 -6.50 -14.52
N VAL A 489 -13.50 -7.30 -15.57
CA VAL A 489 -13.96 -7.00 -16.93
C VAL A 489 -15.06 -8.00 -17.30
N ALA A 490 -16.25 -7.51 -17.65
CA ALA A 490 -17.37 -8.37 -17.99
C ALA A 490 -17.05 -9.26 -19.21
N GLY A 491 -17.15 -10.58 -19.05
CA GLY A 491 -16.83 -11.56 -20.10
C GLY A 491 -15.36 -11.99 -20.14
N ASP A 492 -14.53 -11.50 -19.22
CA ASP A 492 -13.19 -12.02 -18.93
C ASP A 492 -13.15 -12.50 -17.48
N ASP A 493 -12.97 -13.80 -17.29
CA ASP A 493 -12.86 -14.41 -15.96
C ASP A 493 -11.46 -14.21 -15.35
N LYS A 494 -10.52 -13.58 -16.10
CA LYS A 494 -9.15 -13.38 -15.65
C LYS A 494 -9.06 -12.29 -14.58
N PRO A 495 -8.46 -12.58 -13.40
CA PRO A 495 -8.24 -11.55 -12.39
C PRO A 495 -6.98 -10.73 -12.70
N TYR A 496 -7.08 -9.41 -12.52
CA TYR A 496 -5.96 -8.46 -12.68
C TYR A 496 -5.48 -7.95 -11.32
N LEU A 497 -4.16 -7.88 -11.15
CA LEU A 497 -3.53 -7.40 -9.92
C LEU A 497 -3.33 -5.88 -9.97
N CYS A 498 -4.11 -5.15 -9.19
CA CYS A 498 -3.94 -3.72 -8.99
C CYS A 498 -2.99 -3.44 -7.82
N CYS A 499 -1.92 -2.71 -8.11
CA CYS A 499 -0.88 -2.30 -7.18
C CYS A 499 -1.00 -0.80 -6.93
N VAL A 500 -1.34 -0.43 -5.70
CA VAL A 500 -1.37 0.98 -5.27
C VAL A 500 -0.09 1.27 -4.48
N TRP A 501 0.70 2.23 -4.93
CA TRP A 501 1.96 2.63 -4.31
C TRP A 501 1.76 3.81 -3.35
N GLN A 502 2.66 3.98 -2.37
CA GLN A 502 2.53 5.03 -1.35
C GLN A 502 2.53 6.45 -1.91
N ASN A 503 3.15 6.68 -3.07
CA ASN A 503 3.17 7.97 -3.77
C ASN A 503 1.92 8.19 -4.65
N GLY A 504 0.94 7.29 -4.61
CA GLY A 504 -0.30 7.35 -5.38
C GLY A 504 -0.17 6.93 -6.84
N LYS A 505 0.97 6.34 -7.23
CA LYS A 505 1.05 5.57 -8.48
C LYS A 505 0.13 4.36 -8.38
N ILE A 506 -0.56 4.02 -9.48
CA ILE A 506 -1.38 2.83 -9.62
C ILE A 506 -0.92 2.09 -10.87
N ASP A 507 -0.56 0.81 -10.70
CA ASP A 507 -0.22 -0.10 -11.79
C ASP A 507 -1.19 -1.30 -11.73
N VAL A 508 -1.82 -1.66 -12.86
CA VAL A 508 -2.64 -2.87 -12.98
C VAL A 508 -1.89 -3.86 -13.84
N ARG A 509 -1.67 -5.06 -13.33
CA ARG A 509 -0.82 -6.08 -13.93
C ARG A 509 -1.53 -7.39 -14.16
N ASP A 510 -1.02 -8.14 -15.13
CA ASP A 510 -1.41 -9.52 -15.32
C ASP A 510 -0.99 -10.38 -14.13
N THR A 511 -1.87 -11.29 -13.75
CA THR A 511 -1.58 -12.26 -12.69
C THR A 511 -0.60 -13.34 -13.12
N GLU A 512 -0.55 -13.70 -14.40
CA GLU A 512 0.26 -14.81 -14.91
C GLU A 512 1.66 -14.40 -15.35
N ASN A 513 1.80 -13.26 -16.05
CA ASN A 513 3.09 -12.82 -16.59
C ASN A 513 3.64 -11.52 -15.97
N GLY A 514 2.84 -10.80 -15.19
CA GLY A 514 3.26 -9.56 -14.53
C GLY A 514 3.40 -8.35 -15.45
N GLU A 515 3.01 -8.45 -16.72
CA GLU A 515 2.97 -7.32 -17.65
C GLU A 515 1.99 -6.26 -17.17
N ASN A 516 2.33 -5.00 -17.41
CA ASN A 516 1.53 -3.87 -16.96
C ASN A 516 0.45 -3.55 -18.00
N TYR A 517 -0.82 -3.66 -17.61
CA TYR A 517 -1.97 -3.35 -18.45
C TYR A 517 -2.43 -1.91 -18.34
N LEU A 518 -2.53 -1.38 -17.11
CA LEU A 518 -3.01 -0.02 -16.88
C LEU A 518 -2.06 0.70 -15.95
N LYS A 519 -1.87 2.00 -16.18
CA LYS A 519 -1.06 2.85 -15.32
C LYS A 519 -1.71 4.20 -15.15
N THR A 520 -1.70 4.70 -13.93
CA THR A 520 -2.07 6.10 -13.65
C THR A 520 -1.28 6.62 -12.46
N GLN A 521 -1.21 7.94 -12.34
CA GLN A 521 -0.54 8.63 -11.25
C GLN A 521 -1.52 9.57 -10.58
N LEU A 522 -1.78 9.34 -9.30
CA LEU A 522 -2.61 10.20 -8.48
C LEU A 522 -1.73 10.88 -7.42
N ASP A 523 -1.49 12.19 -7.52
CA ASP A 523 -0.56 12.91 -6.61
C ASP A 523 -0.99 12.91 -5.13
N GLY A 524 -0.27 12.22 -4.26
CA GLY A 524 -0.47 12.29 -2.82
C GLY A 524 0.03 11.06 -2.07
N GLU A 525 0.12 11.18 -0.74
CA GLU A 525 0.51 10.06 0.12
C GLU A 525 -0.73 9.21 0.48
N VAL A 526 -0.73 7.97 0.02
CA VAL A 526 -1.87 7.04 0.15
C VAL A 526 -1.96 6.51 1.58
N SER A 527 -3.17 6.59 2.15
CA SER A 527 -3.54 6.03 3.47
C SER A 527 -4.14 4.62 3.33
N GLY A 528 -4.91 4.38 2.28
CA GLY A 528 -5.57 3.11 2.00
C GLY A 528 -6.31 3.15 0.68
N SER A 529 -6.76 2.00 0.19
CA SER A 529 -7.52 1.90 -1.06
C SER A 529 -8.46 0.70 -1.03
N VAL A 530 -9.56 0.81 -1.76
CA VAL A 530 -10.65 -0.17 -1.77
C VAL A 530 -11.32 -0.19 -3.14
N VAL A 531 -11.85 -1.34 -3.53
CA VAL A 531 -12.61 -1.49 -4.78
C VAL A 531 -14.09 -1.51 -4.45
N GLN A 532 -14.83 -0.56 -5.01
CA GLN A 532 -16.28 -0.53 -4.95
C GLN A 532 -16.82 -1.31 -6.17
N ARG A 533 -17.39 -2.48 -5.90
CA ARG A 533 -18.06 -3.28 -6.92
C ARG A 533 -19.50 -2.80 -7.04
N ARG A 534 -19.94 -2.47 -8.25
CA ARG A 534 -21.28 -1.93 -8.48
C ARG A 534 -22.04 -2.81 -9.44
N ASP A 535 -23.21 -3.26 -9.03
CA ASP A 535 -24.07 -4.09 -9.87
C ASP A 535 -24.39 -3.37 -11.19
N ASN A 536 -24.10 -4.02 -12.31
CA ASN A 536 -24.32 -3.51 -13.67
C ASN A 536 -23.59 -2.18 -14.01
N GLN A 537 -22.53 -1.83 -13.27
CA GLN A 537 -21.65 -0.69 -13.58
C GLN A 537 -20.19 -1.13 -13.51
N MET A 538 -19.27 -0.30 -14.03
CA MET A 538 -17.84 -0.57 -13.91
C MET A 538 -17.39 -0.49 -12.45
N ASP A 539 -16.43 -1.34 -12.07
CA ASP A 539 -15.79 -1.24 -10.77
C ASP A 539 -15.11 0.13 -10.60
N GLN A 540 -15.16 0.67 -9.38
CA GLN A 540 -14.40 1.87 -9.02
C GLN A 540 -13.29 1.51 -8.04
N LEU A 541 -12.07 1.97 -8.32
CA LEU A 541 -10.99 1.95 -7.34
C LEU A 541 -10.97 3.28 -6.59
N LEU A 542 -11.30 3.27 -5.30
CA LEU A 542 -11.19 4.43 -4.43
C LEU A 542 -9.86 4.41 -3.68
N VAL A 543 -9.11 5.51 -3.78
CA VAL A 543 -7.84 5.74 -3.10
C VAL A 543 -8.01 6.87 -2.10
N THR A 544 -7.71 6.57 -0.85
CA THR A 544 -7.77 7.50 0.28
C THR A 544 -6.38 7.99 0.66
N TYR A 545 -6.25 9.27 1.01
CA TYR A 545 -4.99 9.92 1.32
C TYR A 545 -4.93 10.35 2.77
N PHE A 546 -3.72 10.46 3.34
CA PHE A 546 -3.57 10.86 4.74
C PHE A 546 -4.21 12.22 5.04
N ASN A 547 -4.24 13.14 4.06
CA ASN A 547 -4.85 14.46 4.22
C ASN A 547 -6.40 14.46 4.20
N GLY A 548 -7.05 13.29 4.14
CA GLY A 548 -8.51 13.17 4.13
C GLY A 548 -9.15 13.19 2.75
N ARG A 549 -8.38 13.42 1.68
CA ARG A 549 -8.90 13.34 0.31
C ARG A 549 -9.19 11.90 -0.08
N VAL A 550 -10.19 11.74 -0.94
CA VAL A 550 -10.55 10.48 -1.58
C VAL A 550 -10.66 10.74 -3.07
N ARG A 551 -9.94 9.94 -3.87
CA ARG A 551 -10.05 9.96 -5.33
C ARG A 551 -10.46 8.59 -5.85
N GLY A 552 -11.37 8.56 -6.80
CA GLY A 552 -11.83 7.34 -7.46
C GLY A 552 -11.41 7.29 -8.91
N VAL A 553 -11.02 6.11 -9.39
CA VAL A 553 -10.72 5.84 -10.79
C VAL A 553 -11.53 4.66 -11.32
N GLU A 554 -11.89 4.73 -12.60
CA GLU A 554 -12.57 3.67 -13.36
C GLU A 554 -11.81 3.38 -14.65
N LEU A 555 -12.08 2.22 -15.23
CA LEU A 555 -11.72 1.95 -16.63
C LEU A 555 -12.36 2.99 -17.55
N ASN A 556 -11.57 3.56 -18.44
CA ASN A 556 -12.03 4.49 -19.47
C ASN A 556 -12.49 3.69 -20.71
N PRO A 557 -13.79 3.64 -21.03
CA PRO A 557 -14.28 2.95 -22.21
C PRO A 557 -14.01 3.72 -23.52
N ASP A 558 -13.75 5.03 -23.45
CA ASP A 558 -13.52 5.91 -24.61
C ASP A 558 -12.01 6.08 -24.91
N TYR A 559 -11.24 5.01 -24.74
CA TYR A 559 -9.78 5.06 -24.90
C TYR A 559 -9.37 5.25 -26.37
N ASP A 560 -8.50 6.24 -26.63
CA ASP A 560 -7.92 6.52 -27.96
C ASP A 560 -6.62 5.71 -28.11
N GLU A 561 -6.64 4.65 -28.91
CA GLU A 561 -5.53 3.69 -29.11
C GLU A 561 -4.22 4.35 -29.64
N ALA A 562 -4.30 5.57 -30.18
CA ALA A 562 -3.20 6.24 -30.86
C ALA A 562 -2.06 6.70 -29.94
N GLU A 563 -2.30 6.96 -28.64
CA GLU A 563 -1.23 7.39 -27.72
C GLU A 563 -0.34 6.21 -27.27
N ASP A 564 -0.91 5.05 -26.93
CA ASP A 564 -0.13 3.86 -26.56
C ASP A 564 0.67 3.30 -27.74
N GLU A 565 0.15 3.39 -28.97
CA GLU A 565 0.90 2.99 -30.17
C GLU A 565 2.24 3.73 -30.30
N ILE A 566 2.31 4.99 -29.87
CA ILE A 566 3.55 5.79 -29.91
C ILE A 566 4.55 5.33 -28.84
N GLU A 567 4.10 5.03 -27.63
CA GLU A 567 4.97 4.54 -26.55
C GLU A 567 5.53 3.15 -26.88
N VAL A 568 4.69 2.25 -27.40
CA VAL A 568 5.09 0.93 -27.88
C VAL A 568 6.09 1.05 -29.04
N LEU A 569 5.83 1.92 -30.02
CA LEU A 569 6.77 2.18 -31.12
C LEU A 569 8.12 2.73 -30.61
N HIS A 570 8.10 3.58 -29.58
CA HIS A 570 9.32 4.09 -28.96
C HIS A 570 10.13 2.95 -28.29
N GLU A 571 9.46 2.07 -27.54
CA GLU A 571 10.12 0.91 -26.91
C GLU A 571 10.76 -0.02 -27.96
N TYR A 572 10.01 -0.39 -29.01
CA TYR A 572 10.56 -1.19 -30.10
C TYR A 572 11.68 -0.46 -30.86
N GLY A 573 11.57 0.87 -31.01
CA GLY A 573 12.63 1.70 -31.56
C GLY A 573 13.91 1.64 -30.74
N GLN A 574 13.81 1.67 -29.41
CA GLN A 574 14.94 1.55 -28.51
C GLN A 574 15.53 0.13 -28.49
N ARG A 575 14.70 -0.92 -28.49
CA ARG A 575 15.16 -2.31 -28.64
C ARG A 575 15.91 -2.52 -29.96
N LYS A 576 15.39 -1.99 -31.07
CA LYS A 576 16.06 -2.00 -32.37
C LYS A 576 17.39 -1.26 -32.33
N HIS A 577 17.46 -0.10 -31.68
CA HIS A 577 18.71 0.64 -31.52
C HIS A 577 19.76 -0.18 -30.74
N ASN A 578 19.38 -0.77 -29.60
CA ASN A 578 20.26 -1.61 -28.79
C ASN A 578 20.79 -2.82 -29.59
N LEU A 579 19.92 -3.51 -30.35
CA LEU A 579 20.33 -4.63 -31.20
C LEU A 579 21.26 -4.20 -32.35
N MET A 580 21.04 -3.01 -32.93
CA MET A 580 21.95 -2.46 -33.94
C MET A 580 23.31 -2.08 -33.33
N GLU A 581 23.34 -1.60 -32.09
CA GLU A 581 24.59 -1.33 -31.37
C GLU A 581 25.34 -2.63 -31.03
N GLU A 582 24.62 -3.66 -30.59
CA GLU A 582 25.19 -4.99 -30.35
C GLU A 582 25.76 -5.60 -31.63
N LEU A 583 25.04 -5.51 -32.75
CA LEU A 583 25.50 -5.97 -34.07
C LEU A 583 26.75 -5.20 -34.52
N LYS A 584 26.79 -3.88 -34.33
CA LYS A 584 27.98 -3.07 -34.61
C LYS A 584 29.18 -3.49 -33.75
N ASN A 585 28.95 -3.90 -32.50
CA ASN A 585 30.01 -4.41 -31.63
C ASN A 585 30.55 -5.77 -32.12
N TYR A 586 29.69 -6.67 -32.61
CA TYR A 586 30.13 -7.93 -33.23
C TYR A 586 30.92 -7.70 -34.52
N GLU A 587 30.46 -6.81 -35.42
CA GLU A 587 31.19 -6.45 -36.65
C GLU A 587 32.55 -5.77 -36.36
N ALA A 588 32.62 -4.94 -35.31
CA ALA A 588 33.87 -4.33 -34.85
C ALA A 588 34.86 -5.37 -34.29
N ALA A 589 34.36 -6.41 -33.62
CA ALA A 589 35.19 -7.52 -33.12
C ALA A 589 35.75 -8.39 -34.27
N GLU A 590 34.98 -8.61 -35.34
CA GLU A 590 35.42 -9.36 -36.52
C GLU A 590 36.41 -8.57 -37.40
N SER A 591 36.27 -7.24 -37.46
CA SER A 591 37.14 -6.36 -38.26
C SER A 591 38.52 -6.09 -37.63
N GLY A 592 38.75 -6.54 -36.40
CA GLY A 592 40.10 -6.73 -35.85
C GLY A 592 40.90 -5.45 -35.62
N ASP A 593 40.32 -4.44 -34.95
CA ASP A 593 41.05 -3.24 -34.54
C ASP A 593 41.99 -3.57 -33.35
N ARG A 594 43.24 -3.94 -33.65
CA ARG A 594 44.26 -4.47 -32.71
C ARG A 594 44.75 -3.49 -31.63
N ASN A 595 44.17 -2.30 -31.53
CA ASN A 595 44.63 -1.24 -30.62
C ASN A 595 43.83 -1.15 -29.30
N GLN A 596 42.79 -1.96 -29.11
CA GLN A 596 42.13 -2.08 -27.80
C GLN A 596 42.67 -3.31 -27.05
N ILE A 597 43.06 -3.12 -25.78
CA ILE A 597 43.38 -4.22 -24.85
C ILE A 597 42.07 -4.93 -24.55
N GLY A 598 41.68 -5.85 -25.42
CA GLY A 598 40.46 -6.64 -25.30
C GLY A 598 40.62 -7.83 -24.36
N ILE A 599 39.53 -8.24 -23.74
CA ILE A 599 39.44 -9.48 -22.97
C ILE A 599 39.40 -10.67 -23.95
N PRO A 600 40.31 -11.66 -23.85
CA PRO A 600 40.26 -12.87 -24.66
C PRO A 600 38.90 -13.57 -24.62
N LEU A 601 38.42 -14.03 -25.79
CA LEU A 601 37.12 -14.70 -25.90
C LEU A 601 37.05 -16.04 -25.15
N ASN A 602 38.18 -16.70 -24.93
CA ASN A 602 38.32 -17.94 -24.16
C ASN A 602 38.45 -17.70 -22.64
N THR A 603 38.09 -16.51 -22.14
CA THR A 603 38.07 -16.24 -20.70
C THR A 603 36.92 -17.00 -20.06
N GLN A 604 37.27 -17.95 -19.20
CA GLN A 604 36.35 -18.74 -18.40
C GLN A 604 36.50 -18.35 -16.94
N MET A 605 35.45 -18.61 -16.17
CA MET A 605 35.42 -18.37 -14.74
C MET A 605 35.08 -19.69 -14.06
N ASP A 606 35.91 -20.07 -13.09
CA ASP A 606 35.66 -21.19 -12.20
C ASP A 606 35.27 -20.66 -10.82
N CYS A 607 34.28 -21.30 -10.22
CA CYS A 607 33.80 -20.97 -8.89
C CYS A 607 33.76 -22.21 -8.03
N VAL A 608 34.34 -22.14 -6.83
CA VAL A 608 34.37 -23.24 -5.87
C VAL A 608 33.95 -22.73 -4.50
N LEU A 609 33.00 -23.42 -3.87
CA LEU A 609 32.65 -23.22 -2.48
C LEU A 609 33.46 -24.20 -1.62
N GLU A 610 34.30 -23.67 -0.74
CA GLU A 610 35.08 -24.44 0.20
C GLU A 610 34.63 -24.13 1.63
N LEU A 611 34.34 -25.15 2.41
CA LEU A 611 33.92 -24.98 3.79
C LEU A 611 35.06 -25.38 4.73
N THR A 612 35.52 -24.43 5.56
CA THR A 612 36.62 -24.66 6.50
C THR A 612 36.24 -24.28 7.93
N GLU A 613 36.80 -24.99 8.92
CA GLU A 613 36.52 -24.74 10.33
C GLU A 613 37.00 -23.35 10.80
N GLU A 614 38.17 -22.91 10.34
CA GLU A 614 38.80 -21.66 10.78
C GLU A 614 38.27 -20.43 10.02
N ARG A 615 38.08 -20.54 8.70
CA ARG A 615 37.74 -19.40 7.83
C ARG A 615 36.26 -19.31 7.49
N GLY A 616 35.50 -20.37 7.73
CA GLY A 616 34.07 -20.44 7.41
C GLY A 616 33.81 -20.86 5.97
N LEU A 617 32.66 -20.43 5.44
CA LEU A 617 32.25 -20.69 4.05
C LEU A 617 33.00 -19.73 3.12
N LEU A 618 33.98 -20.27 2.41
CA LEU A 618 34.85 -19.57 1.47
C LEU A 618 34.30 -19.71 0.05
N LEU A 619 34.10 -18.59 -0.63
CA LEU A 619 33.88 -18.52 -2.07
C LEU A 619 35.21 -18.24 -2.74
N HIS A 620 35.66 -19.15 -3.60
CA HIS A 620 36.82 -18.96 -4.46
C HIS A 620 36.36 -18.74 -5.90
N VAL A 621 36.73 -17.59 -6.46
CA VAL A 621 36.44 -17.24 -7.86
C VAL A 621 37.76 -17.05 -8.59
N HIS A 622 37.99 -17.89 -9.61
CA HIS A 622 39.16 -17.86 -10.48
C HIS A 622 38.73 -17.47 -11.89
N VAL A 623 39.48 -16.56 -12.53
CA VAL A 623 39.27 -16.17 -13.92
C VAL A 623 40.52 -16.50 -14.74
N THR A 624 40.33 -17.23 -15.84
CA THR A 624 41.45 -17.65 -16.70
C THR A 624 42.06 -16.47 -17.46
N ASN A 625 43.26 -16.67 -18.03
CA ASN A 625 44.02 -15.69 -18.81
C ASN A 625 44.55 -14.47 -18.00
N ASP A 626 44.75 -14.62 -16.69
CA ASP A 626 45.30 -13.60 -15.77
C ASP A 626 44.57 -12.24 -15.84
N ILE A 627 43.27 -12.28 -16.07
CA ILE A 627 42.45 -11.07 -16.14
C ILE A 627 42.02 -10.68 -14.73
N PRO A 628 42.29 -9.44 -14.28
CA PRO A 628 41.94 -9.03 -12.94
C PRO A 628 40.42 -8.96 -12.75
N ILE A 629 39.98 -9.49 -11.61
CA ILE A 629 38.64 -9.29 -11.07
C ILE A 629 38.61 -7.91 -10.42
N LYS A 630 37.68 -7.05 -10.87
CA LYS A 630 37.49 -5.70 -10.33
C LYS A 630 36.51 -5.72 -9.18
N ALA A 631 35.38 -6.39 -9.37
CA ALA A 631 34.34 -6.51 -8.37
C ALA A 631 33.51 -7.78 -8.58
N ILE A 632 32.92 -8.28 -7.49
CA ILE A 632 31.93 -9.35 -7.51
C ILE A 632 30.67 -8.86 -6.83
N LEU A 633 29.53 -9.08 -7.48
CA LEU A 633 28.21 -8.83 -6.90
C LEU A 633 27.51 -10.17 -6.71
N LEU A 634 27.20 -10.51 -5.46
CA LEU A 634 26.45 -11.72 -5.11
C LEU A 634 24.99 -11.33 -4.85
N PHE A 635 24.06 -11.96 -5.55
CA PHE A 635 22.62 -11.79 -5.36
C PHE A 635 22.04 -13.08 -4.81
N ALA A 636 21.46 -13.03 -3.61
CA ALA A 636 20.79 -14.17 -3.00
C ALA A 636 19.72 -13.69 -2.01
N GLU A 637 18.60 -14.42 -1.95
CA GLU A 637 17.46 -14.09 -1.08
C GLU A 637 17.62 -14.73 0.30
N GLY A 638 17.39 -13.95 1.36
CA GLY A 638 17.37 -14.45 2.74
C GLY A 638 18.72 -14.83 3.36
N ILE A 639 19.81 -14.83 2.58
CA ILE A 639 21.18 -15.14 3.05
C ILE A 639 21.93 -13.90 3.52
N PHE A 640 21.70 -12.76 2.85
CA PHE A 640 22.34 -11.48 3.14
C PHE A 640 21.36 -10.51 3.82
N HIS A 641 21.88 -9.45 4.46
CA HIS A 641 21.04 -8.40 5.06
C HIS A 641 20.32 -7.54 4.02
N SER A 642 20.76 -7.60 2.76
CA SER A 642 20.18 -6.93 1.59
C SER A 642 20.09 -7.90 0.42
N GLU A 643 19.51 -7.49 -0.70
CA GLU A 643 19.42 -8.33 -1.91
C GLU A 643 20.77 -8.62 -2.59
N CYS A 644 21.80 -7.83 -2.29
CA CYS A 644 23.07 -7.84 -3.01
C CYS A 644 24.23 -7.59 -2.05
N PHE A 645 25.23 -8.46 -2.10
CA PHE A 645 26.50 -8.32 -1.42
C PHE A 645 27.61 -8.01 -2.43
N SER A 646 28.13 -6.79 -2.38
CA SER A 646 29.18 -6.32 -3.28
C SER A 646 30.56 -6.46 -2.65
N ILE A 647 31.48 -7.06 -3.38
CA ILE A 647 32.88 -7.23 -3.00
C ILE A 647 33.72 -6.47 -4.01
N HIS A 648 34.52 -5.51 -3.52
CA HIS A 648 35.49 -4.81 -4.33
C HIS A 648 36.89 -5.28 -3.92
N ALA A 649 37.68 -5.74 -4.87
CA ALA A 649 39.04 -6.17 -4.58
C ALA A 649 39.90 -4.94 -4.20
N ASN A 650 40.68 -5.04 -3.12
CA ASN A 650 41.68 -4.01 -2.79
C ASN A 650 42.89 -4.13 -3.73
N GLU A 651 43.21 -5.36 -4.15
CA GLU A 651 44.25 -5.69 -5.11
C GLU A 651 43.63 -6.46 -6.27
N GLU A 652 43.80 -5.94 -7.48
CA GLU A 652 43.21 -6.51 -8.70
C GLU A 652 43.98 -7.76 -9.12
N THR A 653 43.39 -8.93 -8.87
CA THR A 653 43.97 -10.25 -9.12
C THR A 653 42.97 -11.13 -9.90
N SER A 654 43.46 -12.15 -10.61
CA SER A 654 42.64 -13.14 -11.31
C SER A 654 42.01 -14.17 -10.36
N ASP A 655 42.49 -14.23 -9.12
CA ASP A 655 42.05 -15.13 -8.05
C ASP A 655 41.51 -14.33 -6.87
N MET A 656 40.23 -14.49 -6.55
CA MET A 656 39.64 -13.84 -5.39
C MET A 656 38.98 -14.83 -4.43
N PHE A 657 39.30 -14.66 -3.15
CA PHE A 657 38.69 -15.39 -2.04
C PHE A 657 37.80 -14.45 -1.23
N THR A 658 36.60 -14.91 -0.88
CA THR A 658 35.69 -14.18 -0.01
C THR A 658 35.04 -15.11 1.01
N ILE A 659 34.65 -14.57 2.15
CA ILE A 659 33.89 -15.32 3.16
C ILE A 659 32.42 -14.91 3.05
N ILE A 660 31.54 -15.87 2.78
CA ILE A 660 30.09 -15.67 2.78
C ILE A 660 29.56 -16.05 4.16
N LYS A 661 28.79 -15.16 4.79
CA LYS A 661 28.15 -15.43 6.10
C LYS A 661 26.63 -15.45 5.97
N PRO A 662 26.01 -16.61 5.73
CA PRO A 662 24.56 -16.74 5.73
C PRO A 662 23.98 -16.37 7.10
N VAL A 663 22.90 -15.59 7.10
CA VAL A 663 22.19 -15.21 8.34
C VAL A 663 21.26 -16.33 8.83
N LYS A 664 20.77 -17.18 7.92
CA LYS A 664 19.83 -18.28 8.19
C LYS A 664 20.26 -19.58 7.50
N ASN A 665 19.76 -20.71 7.99
CA ASN A 665 19.92 -22.02 7.36
C ASN A 665 18.86 -22.20 6.27
N THR A 666 19.12 -21.64 5.09
CA THR A 666 18.20 -21.65 3.96
C THR A 666 18.92 -22.13 2.70
N ALA A 667 18.27 -23.00 1.92
CA ALA A 667 18.77 -23.40 0.62
C ALA A 667 18.41 -22.32 -0.41
N THR A 668 19.42 -21.76 -1.08
CA THR A 668 19.24 -20.66 -2.03
C THR A 668 20.30 -20.71 -3.12
N ASP A 669 19.95 -20.30 -4.33
CA ASP A 669 20.91 -20.10 -5.41
C ASP A 669 21.49 -18.68 -5.36
N ILE A 670 22.81 -18.58 -5.46
CA ILE A 670 23.55 -17.32 -5.48
C ILE A 670 23.85 -16.98 -6.93
N LEU A 671 23.19 -15.95 -7.45
CA LEU A 671 23.52 -15.35 -8.75
C LEU A 671 24.71 -14.42 -8.57
N MET A 672 25.80 -14.68 -9.28
CA MET A 672 27.04 -13.94 -9.20
C MET A 672 27.27 -13.15 -10.47
N ARG A 673 27.55 -11.85 -10.33
CA ARG A 673 28.02 -10.99 -11.42
C ARG A 673 29.45 -10.58 -11.14
N VAL A 674 30.38 -11.15 -11.90
CA VAL A 674 31.81 -10.92 -11.76
C VAL A 674 32.25 -9.93 -12.83
N ILE A 675 32.73 -8.77 -12.39
CA ILE A 675 33.20 -7.69 -13.25
C ILE A 675 34.70 -7.88 -13.46
N ILE A 676 35.10 -8.14 -14.69
CA ILE A 676 36.50 -8.37 -15.10
C ILE A 676 36.97 -7.28 -16.06
N GLY A 677 38.27 -6.98 -16.01
CA GLY A 677 38.85 -6.05 -16.96
C GLY A 677 40.36 -5.95 -16.83
N ALA A 678 41.06 -5.83 -17.96
CA ALA A 678 42.50 -5.62 -17.98
C ALA A 678 42.89 -4.32 -17.24
N GLN A 679 44.09 -4.28 -16.69
CA GLN A 679 44.62 -3.08 -16.03
C GLN A 679 44.65 -1.91 -17.03
N GLY A 680 43.99 -0.79 -16.67
CA GLY A 680 43.87 0.39 -17.53
C GLY A 680 42.78 0.33 -18.62
N SER A 681 42.04 -0.78 -18.76
CA SER A 681 40.88 -0.84 -19.66
C SER A 681 39.71 -0.02 -19.12
N THR A 682 39.07 0.75 -19.99
CA THR A 682 37.79 1.43 -19.71
C THR A 682 36.58 0.55 -20.00
N GLN A 683 36.79 -0.56 -20.72
CA GLN A 683 35.76 -1.56 -21.01
C GLN A 683 35.90 -2.73 -20.02
N LEU A 684 34.83 -2.96 -19.26
CA LEU A 684 34.71 -4.07 -18.32
C LEU A 684 33.68 -5.06 -18.87
N ARG A 685 33.93 -6.35 -18.64
CA ARG A 685 32.97 -7.42 -18.97
C ARG A 685 32.35 -7.94 -17.69
N VAL A 686 31.05 -8.22 -17.74
CA VAL A 686 30.33 -8.88 -16.64
C VAL A 686 30.12 -10.34 -17.04
N LEU A 687 30.61 -11.26 -16.21
CA LEU A 687 30.32 -12.68 -16.30
C LEU A 687 29.24 -13.02 -15.28
N GLU A 688 28.19 -13.71 -15.71
CA GLU A 688 27.10 -14.16 -14.85
C GLU A 688 27.24 -15.67 -14.59
N PHE A 689 27.06 -16.08 -13.33
CA PHE A 689 27.18 -17.49 -12.93
C PHE A 689 26.26 -17.77 -11.74
N ASP A 690 25.62 -18.93 -11.72
CA ASP A 690 24.74 -19.36 -10.65
C ASP A 690 25.39 -20.47 -9.83
N GLN A 691 25.40 -20.31 -8.50
CA GLN A 691 25.92 -21.31 -7.57
C GLN A 691 24.89 -21.66 -6.52
N SER A 692 24.50 -22.93 -6.43
CA SER A 692 23.55 -23.39 -5.42
C SER A 692 24.20 -23.55 -4.05
N LEU A 693 23.50 -23.08 -3.00
CA LEU A 693 23.92 -23.21 -1.61
C LEU A 693 22.94 -24.11 -0.82
N PRO A 694 23.39 -25.22 -0.23
CA PRO A 694 22.55 -26.08 0.60
C PRO A 694 22.11 -25.43 1.92
N LYS A 695 21.01 -25.94 2.49
CA LYS A 695 20.37 -25.41 3.70
C LYS A 695 21.32 -25.30 4.90
N PHE A 696 22.14 -26.31 5.14
CA PHE A 696 23.07 -26.38 6.28
C PHE A 696 24.53 -26.15 5.84
N SER A 697 24.75 -25.23 4.90
CA SER A 697 26.07 -24.89 4.32
C SER A 697 27.10 -24.34 5.31
N THR A 698 26.70 -24.02 6.54
CA THR A 698 27.59 -23.49 7.59
C THR A 698 28.21 -24.59 8.49
N TYR A 699 27.82 -25.84 8.27
CA TYR A 699 28.19 -26.99 9.11
C TYR A 699 29.29 -27.83 8.46
N VAL A 700 30.48 -27.81 9.06
CA VAL A 700 31.67 -28.55 8.60
C VAL A 700 31.60 -29.98 9.12
N TYR A 701 31.80 -30.98 8.25
CA TYR A 701 31.87 -32.39 8.64
C TYR A 701 33.14 -32.70 9.45
N MET A 702 32.99 -33.48 10.54
CA MET A 702 34.06 -33.83 11.46
C MET A 702 34.42 -35.32 11.36
N GLU A 703 35.45 -35.67 10.59
CA GLU A 703 35.91 -37.06 10.41
C GLU A 703 36.27 -37.78 11.72
N LYS A 704 36.85 -37.05 12.68
CA LYS A 704 37.29 -37.61 13.97
C LYS A 704 36.16 -37.69 15.02
N GLY A 705 34.94 -37.30 14.65
CA GLY A 705 33.83 -37.13 15.57
C GLY A 705 34.02 -35.94 16.52
N ALA A 706 32.98 -35.64 17.28
CA ALA A 706 32.97 -34.58 18.28
C ALA A 706 32.29 -35.07 19.58
N PRO A 707 32.57 -34.43 20.74
CA PRO A 707 31.84 -34.73 21.97
C PRO A 707 30.35 -34.43 21.77
N ALA A 708 29.51 -35.33 22.29
CA ALA A 708 28.06 -35.22 22.12
C ALA A 708 27.52 -34.01 22.91
N PRO A 709 26.69 -33.16 22.28
CA PRO A 709 25.94 -32.11 22.98
C PRO A 709 25.00 -32.70 24.05
N GLU A 710 24.67 -31.89 25.05
CA GLU A 710 23.73 -32.27 26.11
C GLU A 710 22.29 -32.36 25.59
N GLY A 711 21.91 -31.44 24.71
CA GLY A 711 20.58 -31.39 24.13
C GLY A 711 20.38 -32.47 23.06
N TYR A 712 19.25 -33.18 23.10
CA TYR A 712 18.94 -34.20 22.10
C TYR A 712 17.44 -34.37 21.86
N VAL A 713 17.14 -34.95 20.71
CA VAL A 713 15.82 -35.43 20.30
C VAL A 713 15.96 -36.87 19.82
N ASP A 714 15.14 -37.75 20.38
CA ASP A 714 14.96 -39.16 20.02
C ASP A 714 13.69 -39.29 19.18
N LEU A 715 13.83 -39.88 18.00
CA LEU A 715 12.79 -40.06 17.00
C LEU A 715 12.62 -41.55 16.69
N GLU A 716 11.39 -42.03 16.88
CA GLU A 716 11.03 -43.43 16.69
C GLU A 716 10.21 -43.59 15.40
N PHE A 717 10.84 -44.03 14.31
CA PHE A 717 10.18 -44.35 13.04
C PHE A 717 11.01 -45.31 12.17
N SER A 718 10.39 -45.87 11.13
CA SER A 718 11.06 -46.76 10.17
C SER A 718 12.06 -46.00 9.29
N LEU A 719 13.31 -45.93 9.73
CA LEU A 719 14.38 -45.24 9.02
C LEU A 719 14.95 -46.07 7.86
N ARG A 720 15.11 -45.46 6.68
CA ARG A 720 15.91 -46.01 5.58
C ARG A 720 17.21 -45.21 5.45
N LEU A 721 18.35 -45.84 5.74
CA LEU A 721 19.66 -45.18 5.70
C LEU A 721 20.00 -44.60 4.32
N ASP A 722 19.57 -45.25 3.23
CA ASP A 722 19.76 -44.71 1.87
C ASP A 722 19.08 -43.36 1.64
N LEU A 723 17.92 -43.11 2.29
CA LEU A 723 17.25 -41.82 2.22
C LEU A 723 17.96 -40.79 3.08
N LEU A 724 18.43 -41.19 4.27
CA LEU A 724 19.17 -40.32 5.17
C LEU A 724 20.52 -39.88 4.56
N ASN A 725 21.23 -40.79 3.92
CA ASN A 725 22.47 -40.51 3.21
C ASN A 725 22.23 -39.56 2.01
N ARG A 726 21.15 -39.75 1.24
CA ARG A 726 20.76 -38.80 0.19
C ARG A 726 20.35 -37.43 0.74
N TRP A 727 19.66 -37.40 1.88
CA TRP A 727 19.33 -36.16 2.56
C TRP A 727 20.61 -35.41 3.00
N LEU A 728 21.58 -36.10 3.57
CA LEU A 728 22.87 -35.50 3.95
C LEU A 728 23.60 -34.89 2.75
N ALA A 729 23.71 -35.64 1.64
CA ALA A 729 24.39 -35.17 0.43
C ALA A 729 23.73 -33.95 -0.21
N THR A 730 22.41 -33.78 -0.04
CA THR A 730 21.65 -32.67 -0.62
C THR A 730 21.59 -31.43 0.28
N HIS A 731 21.66 -31.61 1.62
CA HIS A 731 21.45 -30.51 2.58
C HIS A 731 22.74 -29.96 3.20
N PHE A 732 23.87 -30.67 3.07
CA PHE A 732 25.19 -30.27 3.57
C PHE A 732 26.23 -30.26 2.45
N LEU A 733 27.30 -29.46 2.63
CA LEU A 733 28.46 -29.45 1.73
C LEU A 733 29.42 -30.61 2.08
N ILE A 734 29.07 -31.84 1.68
CA ILE A 734 29.87 -33.05 1.91
C ILE A 734 30.20 -33.72 0.58
N ASN A 735 31.39 -34.32 0.47
CA ASN A 735 31.77 -35.10 -0.71
C ASN A 735 30.93 -36.40 -0.80
N GLU A 736 30.22 -36.59 -1.91
CA GLU A 736 29.35 -37.76 -2.16
C GLU A 736 30.08 -39.10 -1.96
N GLY A 737 31.37 -39.17 -2.33
CA GLY A 737 32.19 -40.37 -2.15
C GLY A 737 32.40 -40.77 -0.68
N MET A 738 32.33 -39.80 0.25
CA MET A 738 32.42 -40.07 1.69
C MET A 738 31.09 -40.56 2.26
N VAL A 739 29.97 -39.99 1.79
CA VAL A 739 28.62 -40.38 2.23
C VAL A 739 28.31 -41.84 1.87
N LEU A 740 28.73 -42.28 0.67
CA LEU A 740 28.56 -43.67 0.22
C LEU A 740 29.38 -44.70 1.04
N GLY A 741 30.41 -44.25 1.77
CA GLY A 741 31.19 -45.08 2.69
C GLY A 741 30.54 -45.27 4.07
N MET A 742 29.48 -44.53 4.38
CA MET A 742 28.80 -44.51 5.69
C MET A 742 27.59 -45.47 5.73
N ASN A 743 27.80 -46.74 5.40
CA ASN A 743 26.73 -47.76 5.31
C ASN A 743 26.78 -48.82 6.42
N ASP A 744 27.27 -48.47 7.61
CA ASP A 744 27.22 -49.38 8.75
C ASP A 744 25.87 -49.26 9.47
N GLU A 745 24.97 -50.21 9.24
CA GLU A 745 23.60 -50.22 9.81
C GLU A 745 23.58 -50.27 11.34
N GLN A 746 24.67 -50.71 12.00
CA GLN A 746 24.71 -50.87 13.45
C GLN A 746 25.32 -49.67 14.20
N ASN A 747 26.09 -48.81 13.53
CA ASN A 747 26.84 -47.71 14.16
C ASN A 747 26.88 -46.46 13.26
N TRP A 748 25.76 -46.10 12.63
CA TRP A 748 25.70 -44.90 11.82
C TRP A 748 25.74 -43.65 12.70
N LYS A 749 26.77 -42.82 12.51
CA LYS A 749 26.97 -41.57 13.25
C LYS A 749 27.72 -40.55 12.40
N VAL A 750 27.20 -39.33 12.37
CA VAL A 750 27.85 -38.17 11.74
C VAL A 750 27.89 -37.01 12.72
N SER A 751 28.96 -36.22 12.65
CA SER A 751 29.16 -35.04 13.49
C SER A 751 29.59 -33.87 12.64
N PHE A 752 28.96 -32.74 12.88
CA PHE A 752 29.21 -31.48 12.22
C PHE A 752 29.53 -30.40 13.25
N ARG A 753 30.31 -29.41 12.86
CA ARG A 753 30.58 -28.22 13.67
C ARG A 753 30.20 -26.98 12.89
N CYS A 754 29.38 -26.11 13.49
CA CYS A 754 29.07 -24.82 12.88
C CYS A 754 30.33 -23.96 12.83
N CYS A 755 30.65 -23.40 11.67
CA CYS A 755 31.84 -22.58 11.51
C CYS A 755 31.79 -21.25 12.29
N TYR A 756 30.59 -20.75 12.61
CA TYR A 756 30.38 -19.49 13.33
C TYR A 756 30.18 -19.67 14.83
N SER A 757 29.16 -20.44 15.25
CA SER A 757 28.85 -20.64 16.68
C SER A 757 29.80 -21.61 17.37
N LYS A 758 30.54 -22.42 16.60
CA LYS A 758 31.39 -23.54 17.06
C LYS A 758 30.63 -24.67 17.79
N GLU A 759 29.30 -24.58 17.85
CA GLU A 759 28.45 -25.65 18.37
C GLU A 759 28.47 -26.87 17.45
N VAL A 760 28.26 -28.04 18.06
CA VAL A 760 28.32 -29.34 17.38
C VAL A 760 26.91 -29.85 17.13
N LEU A 761 26.62 -30.24 15.89
CA LEU A 761 25.43 -30.99 15.49
C LEU A 761 25.83 -32.45 15.28
N GLN A 762 25.20 -33.38 15.98
CA GLN A 762 25.46 -34.80 15.82
C GLN A 762 24.16 -35.53 15.46
N ILE A 763 24.22 -36.40 14.46
CA ILE A 763 23.11 -37.25 14.05
C ILE A 763 23.59 -38.69 14.15
N GLU A 764 22.88 -39.53 14.89
CA GLU A 764 23.24 -40.93 15.11
C GLU A 764 22.00 -41.82 15.03
N VAL A 765 22.20 -43.06 14.57
CA VAL A 765 21.16 -44.09 14.53
C VAL A 765 21.57 -45.19 15.48
N ILE A 766 20.74 -45.44 16.50
CA ILE A 766 20.98 -46.46 17.53
C ILE A 766 19.75 -47.34 17.58
N GLU A 767 19.91 -48.65 17.35
CA GLU A 767 18.82 -49.64 17.42
C GLU A 767 17.59 -49.29 16.55
N GLY A 768 17.81 -48.63 15.40
CA GLY A 768 16.74 -48.19 14.49
C GLY A 768 16.04 -46.89 14.89
N ARG A 769 16.46 -46.23 15.97
CA ARG A 769 16.01 -44.90 16.38
C ARG A 769 16.99 -43.82 15.95
N LEU A 770 16.47 -42.67 15.54
CA LEU A 770 17.26 -41.53 15.09
C LEU A 770 17.41 -40.52 16.23
N PHE A 771 18.66 -40.24 16.60
CA PHE A 771 18.98 -39.22 17.58
C PHE A 771 19.61 -38.02 16.89
N VAL A 772 19.02 -36.84 17.11
CA VAL A 772 19.57 -35.55 16.68
C VAL A 772 20.00 -34.78 17.93
N ARG A 773 21.30 -34.49 18.05
CA ARG A 773 21.89 -33.83 19.21
C ARG A 773 22.45 -32.47 18.86
N HIS A 774 22.05 -31.46 19.63
CA HIS A 774 22.54 -30.08 19.53
C HIS A 774 22.07 -29.28 20.76
N ASN A 775 22.77 -28.21 21.13
CA ASN A 775 22.40 -27.40 22.30
C ASN A 775 21.27 -26.40 22.04
N PHE A 776 21.06 -26.00 20.78
CA PHE A 776 19.98 -25.09 20.38
C PHE A 776 18.78 -25.86 19.80
N ILE A 777 17.62 -25.71 20.42
CA ILE A 777 16.35 -26.35 20.03
C ILE A 777 15.91 -25.96 18.62
N GLU A 778 16.12 -24.70 18.21
CA GLU A 778 15.73 -24.18 16.89
C GLU A 778 16.38 -24.97 15.75
N VAL A 779 17.71 -25.16 15.82
CA VAL A 779 18.47 -25.93 14.83
C VAL A 779 18.00 -27.38 14.77
N VAL A 780 17.67 -27.98 15.93
CA VAL A 780 17.15 -29.35 15.95
C VAL A 780 15.77 -29.40 15.28
N GLY A 781 14.89 -28.45 15.58
CA GLY A 781 13.60 -28.32 14.90
C GLY A 781 13.76 -28.23 13.38
N GLU A 782 14.66 -27.37 12.89
CA GLU A 782 14.92 -27.23 11.45
C GLU A 782 15.43 -28.52 10.79
N VAL A 783 16.33 -29.24 11.46
CA VAL A 783 16.88 -30.52 10.99
C VAL A 783 15.80 -31.60 10.98
N VAL A 784 15.05 -31.74 12.07
CA VAL A 784 13.97 -32.73 12.18
C VAL A 784 12.91 -32.49 11.11
N GLN A 785 12.43 -31.25 10.96
CA GLN A 785 11.45 -30.90 9.93
C GLN A 785 11.97 -31.16 8.51
N SER A 786 13.26 -30.85 8.24
CA SER A 786 13.88 -31.12 6.94
C SER A 786 14.00 -32.62 6.63
N ILE A 787 14.40 -33.43 7.62
CA ILE A 787 14.48 -34.90 7.48
C ILE A 787 13.10 -35.46 7.16
N VAL A 788 12.10 -35.05 7.91
CA VAL A 788 10.72 -35.55 7.81
C VAL A 788 10.07 -35.17 6.50
N GLN A 789 10.30 -33.96 6.02
CA GLN A 789 9.88 -33.51 4.70
C GLN A 789 10.53 -34.35 3.59
N SER A 790 11.83 -34.66 3.71
CA SER A 790 12.54 -35.48 2.71
C SER A 790 12.12 -36.96 2.70
N MET A 791 11.63 -37.45 3.83
CA MET A 791 11.21 -38.84 4.02
C MET A 791 9.69 -39.04 3.90
N GLU A 792 8.93 -37.97 3.68
CA GLU A 792 7.45 -37.96 3.56
C GLU A 792 6.73 -38.59 4.78
N VAL A 793 7.29 -38.40 5.98
CA VAL A 793 6.69 -38.94 7.23
C VAL A 793 5.55 -38.04 7.70
N LYS A 794 4.34 -38.60 7.82
CA LYS A 794 3.13 -37.84 8.20
C LYS A 794 2.93 -37.65 9.70
N GLN A 795 3.35 -38.62 10.51
CA GLN A 795 3.18 -38.58 11.97
C GLN A 795 4.30 -39.38 12.64
N MET A 796 4.81 -38.88 13.76
CA MET A 796 5.82 -39.58 14.57
C MET A 796 5.89 -39.02 15.99
N SER A 797 6.24 -39.90 16.93
CA SER A 797 6.52 -39.52 18.31
C SER A 797 7.98 -39.06 18.45
N SER A 798 8.17 -37.92 19.09
CA SER A 798 9.48 -37.41 19.49
C SER A 798 9.61 -37.32 21.01
N ARG A 799 10.78 -37.68 21.52
CA ARG A 799 11.18 -37.40 22.91
C ARG A 799 12.36 -36.47 22.87
N ALA A 800 12.38 -35.46 23.71
CA ALA A 800 13.39 -34.42 23.61
C ALA A 800 13.84 -33.96 24.98
N PHE A 801 15.09 -33.48 25.06
CA PHE A 801 15.72 -33.08 26.30
C PHE A 801 16.64 -31.89 26.02
N PHE A 802 16.33 -30.74 26.63
CA PHE A 802 17.09 -29.50 26.46
C PHE A 802 17.16 -28.73 27.79
N PRO A 803 18.21 -28.94 28.61
CA PRO A 803 18.33 -28.36 29.95
C PRO A 803 18.26 -26.83 29.95
N LYS A 804 19.01 -26.17 29.06
CA LYS A 804 19.04 -24.70 28.96
C LYS A 804 17.69 -24.10 28.58
N TYR A 805 16.95 -24.76 27.67
CA TYR A 805 15.60 -24.35 27.30
C TYR A 805 14.64 -24.47 28.49
N GLN A 806 14.75 -25.56 29.26
CA GLN A 806 13.89 -25.79 30.42
C GLN A 806 14.15 -24.75 31.53
N GLU A 807 15.42 -24.39 31.78
CA GLU A 807 15.78 -23.33 32.73
C GLU A 807 15.20 -21.98 32.31
N GLN A 808 15.38 -21.60 31.03
CA GLN A 808 14.82 -20.38 30.47
C GLN A 808 13.28 -20.33 30.55
N LEU A 809 12.61 -21.45 30.29
CA LEU A 809 11.16 -21.55 30.38
C LEU A 809 10.66 -21.35 31.82
N VAL A 810 11.33 -21.96 32.80
CA VAL A 810 10.97 -21.84 34.22
C VAL A 810 11.18 -20.40 34.72
N GLU A 811 12.31 -19.78 34.37
CA GLU A 811 12.57 -18.37 34.71
C GLU A 811 11.55 -17.42 34.06
N LEU A 812 11.23 -17.65 32.78
CA LEU A 812 10.26 -16.83 32.04
C LEU A 812 8.87 -16.91 32.68
N ILE A 813 8.38 -18.12 32.97
CA ILE A 813 7.08 -18.34 33.60
C ILE A 813 7.00 -17.65 34.98
N ALA A 814 8.02 -17.83 35.82
CA ALA A 814 8.06 -17.19 37.14
C ALA A 814 8.01 -15.66 37.02
N SER A 815 8.78 -15.10 36.08
CA SER A 815 8.81 -13.65 35.85
C SER A 815 7.49 -13.09 35.30
N MET A 816 6.67 -13.90 34.62
CA MET A 816 5.42 -13.45 34.02
C MET A 816 4.33 -13.27 35.07
N GLU A 817 4.19 -14.20 36.02
CA GLU A 817 3.21 -14.10 37.10
C GLU A 817 3.40 -12.81 37.93
N ASP A 818 4.66 -12.48 38.24
CA ASP A 818 5.02 -11.22 38.91
C ASP A 818 4.67 -9.98 38.07
N ARG A 819 4.84 -10.04 36.74
CA ARG A 819 4.53 -8.92 35.84
C ARG A 819 3.03 -8.71 35.68
N TYR A 820 2.23 -9.77 35.60
CA TYR A 820 0.76 -9.66 35.58
C TYR A 820 0.24 -8.97 36.83
N THR A 821 0.63 -9.47 38.01
CA THR A 821 0.19 -8.88 39.28
C THR A 821 0.66 -7.42 39.45
N THR A 822 1.83 -7.07 38.94
CA THR A 822 2.35 -5.69 38.97
C THR A 822 1.55 -4.79 38.03
N ASN A 823 1.23 -5.26 36.82
CA ASN A 823 0.43 -4.50 35.86
C ASN A 823 -0.99 -4.24 36.38
N ASP A 824 -1.64 -5.23 37.00
CA ASP A 824 -2.97 -5.06 37.58
C ASP A 824 -2.99 -3.99 38.68
N LYS A 825 -1.99 -4.01 39.56
CA LYS A 825 -1.83 -2.99 40.61
C LYS A 825 -1.62 -1.60 40.01
N LEU A 826 -0.70 -1.47 39.05
CA LEU A 826 -0.43 -0.18 38.39
C LEU A 826 -1.65 0.35 37.62
N MET A 827 -2.44 -0.53 37.00
CA MET A 827 -3.69 -0.18 36.31
C MET A 827 -4.76 0.31 37.28
N ALA A 828 -4.92 -0.38 38.42
CA ALA A 828 -5.86 0.02 39.47
C ALA A 828 -5.51 1.40 40.05
N GLU A 829 -4.24 1.60 40.43
CA GLU A 829 -3.78 2.89 40.97
C GLU A 829 -3.91 4.02 39.93
N TRP A 830 -3.60 3.77 38.66
CA TRP A 830 -3.75 4.77 37.60
C TRP A 830 -5.22 5.16 37.40
N THR A 831 -6.12 4.18 37.42
CA THR A 831 -7.57 4.39 37.30
C THR A 831 -8.11 5.21 38.47
N GLU A 832 -7.66 4.91 39.69
CA GLU A 832 -8.02 5.67 40.89
C GLU A 832 -7.57 7.14 40.76
N ARG A 833 -6.33 7.40 40.33
CA ARG A 833 -5.84 8.78 40.12
C ARG A 833 -6.59 9.52 39.02
N LEU A 834 -6.95 8.84 37.93
CA LEU A 834 -7.80 9.44 36.90
C LEU A 834 -9.17 9.85 37.44
N ASN A 835 -9.79 9.03 38.29
CA ASN A 835 -11.06 9.36 38.92
C ASN A 835 -10.92 10.55 39.88
N PHE A 836 -9.83 10.63 40.65
CA PHE A 836 -9.53 11.81 41.47
C PHE A 836 -9.35 13.09 40.65
N ILE A 837 -8.70 13.01 39.48
CA ILE A 837 -8.57 14.15 38.57
C ILE A 837 -9.94 14.59 38.07
N ARG A 838 -10.77 13.66 37.57
CA ARG A 838 -12.14 13.95 37.09
C ARG A 838 -12.96 14.65 38.17
N GLU A 839 -12.96 14.11 39.39
CA GLU A 839 -13.67 14.72 40.52
C GLU A 839 -13.15 16.11 40.86
N THR A 840 -11.82 16.30 40.89
CA THR A 840 -11.22 17.60 41.22
C THR A 840 -11.53 18.65 40.15
N VAL A 841 -11.55 18.27 38.87
CA VAL A 841 -11.95 19.15 37.76
C VAL A 841 -13.41 19.58 37.93
N VAL A 842 -14.34 18.65 38.18
CA VAL A 842 -15.75 18.98 38.41
C VAL A 842 -15.91 19.96 39.59
N ARG A 843 -15.20 19.73 40.70
CA ARG A 843 -15.20 20.65 41.85
C ARG A 843 -14.58 22.02 41.54
N ALA A 844 -13.59 22.07 40.64
CA ALA A 844 -12.96 23.32 40.21
C ALA A 844 -13.91 24.15 39.35
N GLU A 845 -14.62 23.50 38.41
CA GLU A 845 -15.64 24.13 37.57
C GLU A 845 -16.82 24.63 38.42
N ASP A 846 -17.30 23.84 39.39
CA ASP A 846 -18.36 24.27 40.32
C ASP A 846 -17.93 25.50 41.16
N ALA A 847 -16.66 25.55 41.58
CA ALA A 847 -16.10 26.72 42.26
C ALA A 847 -16.01 27.96 41.35
N LEU A 848 -15.82 27.79 40.03
CA LEU A 848 -15.88 28.90 39.06
C LEU A 848 -17.32 29.37 38.86
N VAL A 849 -18.26 28.45 38.71
CA VAL A 849 -19.69 28.77 38.54
C VAL A 849 -20.24 29.51 39.77
N THR A 850 -19.71 29.23 40.96
CA THR A 850 -20.08 29.92 42.22
C THR A 850 -19.22 31.14 42.55
N ASP A 851 -18.44 31.67 41.60
CA ASP A 851 -17.55 32.84 41.73
C ASP A 851 -16.45 32.73 42.82
N GLN A 852 -16.15 31.51 43.28
CA GLN A 852 -15.09 31.22 44.26
C GLN A 852 -13.71 31.07 43.60
N THR A 853 -13.24 32.13 42.93
CA THR A 853 -12.00 32.13 42.12
C THR A 853 -10.74 31.69 42.88
N SER A 854 -10.62 32.00 44.17
CA SER A 854 -9.47 31.59 45.01
C SER A 854 -9.47 30.08 45.28
N LYS A 855 -10.64 29.47 45.45
CA LYS A 855 -10.82 28.02 45.63
C LYS A 855 -10.59 27.29 44.30
N ALA A 856 -11.16 27.80 43.21
CA ALA A 856 -10.92 27.28 41.86
C ALA A 856 -9.42 27.26 41.53
N ARG A 857 -8.69 28.35 41.80
CA ARG A 857 -7.23 28.41 41.58
C ARG A 857 -6.47 27.32 42.36
N LYS A 858 -6.82 27.08 43.63
CA LYS A 858 -6.22 26.01 44.43
C LYS A 858 -6.53 24.62 43.85
N LEU A 859 -7.77 24.41 43.39
CA LEU A 859 -8.18 23.14 42.79
C LEU A 859 -7.47 22.89 41.45
N TYR A 860 -7.32 23.89 40.57
CA TYR A 860 -6.55 23.71 39.33
C TYR A 860 -5.05 23.50 39.57
N VAL A 861 -4.46 24.12 40.59
CA VAL A 861 -3.07 23.80 41.00
C VAL A 861 -2.98 22.34 41.45
N ARG A 862 -3.99 21.84 42.19
CA ARG A 862 -4.06 20.43 42.57
C ARG A 862 -4.24 19.51 41.35
N VAL A 863 -5.10 19.86 40.39
CA VAL A 863 -5.25 19.13 39.12
C VAL A 863 -3.92 19.07 38.37
N ALA A 864 -3.18 20.18 38.28
CA ALA A 864 -1.88 20.21 37.61
C ALA A 864 -0.85 19.31 38.29
N MET A 865 -0.84 19.23 39.63
CA MET A 865 0.01 18.29 40.37
C MET A 865 -0.40 16.84 40.11
N LEU A 866 -1.68 16.51 40.26
CA LEU A 866 -2.21 15.16 40.01
C LEU A 866 -1.97 14.72 38.57
N ASN A 867 -2.08 15.63 37.59
CA ASN A 867 -1.81 15.32 36.19
C ASN A 867 -0.35 14.94 35.96
N ARG A 868 0.61 15.65 36.57
CA ARG A 868 2.04 15.29 36.49
C ARG A 868 2.31 13.90 37.10
N GLU A 869 1.72 13.63 38.25
CA GLU A 869 1.81 12.31 38.92
C GLU A 869 1.18 11.20 38.08
N CYS A 870 0.05 11.46 37.43
CA CYS A 870 -0.65 10.53 36.55
C CYS A 870 0.17 10.23 35.28
N VAL A 871 0.80 11.24 34.67
CA VAL A 871 1.69 11.06 33.51
C VAL A 871 2.91 10.22 33.90
N ALA A 872 3.56 10.53 35.03
CA ALA A 872 4.70 9.75 35.50
C ALA A 872 4.32 8.28 35.76
N GLN A 873 3.19 8.03 36.41
CA GLN A 873 2.70 6.67 36.63
C GLN A 873 2.32 5.97 35.31
N ARG A 874 1.72 6.68 34.36
CA ARG A 874 1.39 6.12 33.04
C ARG A 874 2.64 5.68 32.29
N GLN A 875 3.75 6.42 32.39
CA GLN A 875 5.03 6.01 31.81
C GLN A 875 5.55 4.71 32.42
N ILE A 876 5.48 4.57 33.76
CA ILE A 876 5.87 3.33 34.45
C ILE A 876 4.98 2.16 34.01
N LEU A 877 3.67 2.37 33.95
CA LEU A 877 2.72 1.37 33.47
C LEU A 877 3.01 0.96 32.02
N MET A 878 3.29 1.91 31.13
CA MET A 878 3.64 1.61 29.73
C MET A 878 4.89 0.73 29.64
N ALA A 879 5.96 1.07 30.37
CA ALA A 879 7.18 0.26 30.39
C ALA A 879 6.94 -1.16 30.97
N SER A 880 6.10 -1.27 32.00
CA SER A 880 5.74 -2.56 32.61
C SER A 880 4.90 -3.43 31.67
N VAL A 881 3.94 -2.83 30.94
CA VAL A 881 3.14 -3.52 29.92
C VAL A 881 4.01 -3.97 28.75
N GLU A 882 4.91 -3.12 28.25
CA GLU A 882 5.85 -3.47 27.18
C GLU A 882 6.77 -4.65 27.56
N SER A 883 7.23 -4.66 28.81
CA SER A 883 7.99 -5.76 29.39
C SER A 883 7.18 -7.07 29.45
N LEU A 884 5.89 -7.01 29.80
CA LEU A 884 5.00 -8.17 29.77
C LEU A 884 4.78 -8.69 28.35
N VAL A 885 4.49 -7.80 27.39
CA VAL A 885 4.34 -8.14 25.97
C VAL A 885 5.60 -8.81 25.42
N THR A 886 6.78 -8.32 25.79
CA THR A 886 8.06 -8.94 25.40
C THR A 886 8.20 -10.36 25.95
N SER A 887 7.77 -10.61 27.20
CA SER A 887 7.76 -11.96 27.76
C SER A 887 6.76 -12.87 27.06
N LEU A 888 5.58 -12.36 26.69
CA LEU A 888 4.59 -13.11 25.92
C LEU A 888 5.13 -13.52 24.54
N LYS A 889 5.78 -12.60 23.82
CA LYS A 889 6.45 -12.92 22.54
C LYS A 889 7.50 -14.01 22.70
N LYS A 890 8.34 -13.94 23.74
CA LYS A 890 9.32 -15.00 24.04
C LYS A 890 8.64 -16.33 24.32
N LEU A 891 7.56 -16.35 25.09
CA LEU A 891 6.82 -17.58 25.40
C LEU A 891 6.20 -18.20 24.14
N ASN A 892 5.61 -17.37 23.28
CA ASN A 892 5.08 -17.80 21.98
C ASN A 892 6.17 -18.41 21.09
N LEU A 893 7.37 -17.83 21.08
CA LEU A 893 8.53 -18.39 20.40
C LEU A 893 8.94 -19.76 20.99
N LEU A 894 8.98 -19.90 22.32
CA LEU A 894 9.30 -21.19 22.96
C LEU A 894 8.25 -22.26 22.66
N ILE A 895 6.97 -21.90 22.57
CA ILE A 895 5.88 -22.81 22.16
C ILE A 895 6.10 -23.27 20.72
N LYS A 896 6.42 -22.35 19.80
CA LYS A 896 6.74 -22.67 18.40
C LYS A 896 7.95 -23.60 18.29
N GLN A 897 9.04 -23.32 19.00
CA GLN A 897 10.23 -24.18 18.98
C GLN A 897 9.91 -25.60 19.45
N ASN A 898 9.05 -25.75 20.45
CA ASN A 898 8.63 -27.05 20.96
C ASN A 898 7.70 -27.77 19.96
N SER A 899 6.77 -27.06 19.33
CA SER A 899 5.89 -27.64 18.31
C SER A 899 6.65 -28.13 17.10
N GLN A 900 7.74 -27.45 16.70
CA GLN A 900 8.64 -27.89 15.62
C GLN A 900 9.39 -29.20 15.90
N LEU A 901 9.45 -29.65 17.16
CA LEU A 901 10.00 -30.97 17.48
C LEU A 901 8.99 -32.11 17.26
N LYS A 902 7.70 -31.77 17.15
CA LYS A 902 6.61 -32.72 16.97
C LYS A 902 6.10 -32.70 15.53
N ILE A 903 5.48 -33.79 15.10
CA ILE A 903 5.11 -33.99 13.70
C ILE A 903 3.69 -34.54 13.60
N GLY A 904 2.89 -33.89 12.75
CA GLY A 904 1.48 -34.22 12.58
C GLY A 904 0.61 -33.66 13.70
N GLU A 905 -0.43 -34.43 14.08
CA GLU A 905 -1.48 -33.99 15.02
C GLU A 905 -0.94 -33.65 16.43
N ASP A 906 0.13 -34.29 16.87
CA ASP A 906 0.75 -34.06 18.18
C ASP A 906 1.30 -32.64 18.35
N ALA A 907 1.73 -32.00 17.26
CA ALA A 907 2.18 -30.61 17.26
C ALA A 907 0.98 -29.66 17.45
N HIS A 908 -0.14 -29.95 16.78
CA HIS A 908 -1.39 -29.21 16.88
C HIS A 908 -2.01 -29.33 18.29
N GLU A 909 -2.06 -30.55 18.83
CA GLU A 909 -2.60 -30.76 20.19
C GLU A 909 -1.78 -30.02 21.25
N LEU A 910 -0.45 -29.99 21.11
CA LEU A 910 0.41 -29.23 22.02
C LEU A 910 0.08 -27.72 22.01
N VAL A 911 -0.03 -27.11 20.83
CA VAL A 911 -0.33 -25.68 20.70
C VAL A 911 -1.72 -25.37 21.27
N LYS A 912 -2.71 -26.22 20.98
CA LYS A 912 -4.09 -26.10 21.48
C LYS A 912 -4.16 -26.21 23.00
N GLU A 913 -3.44 -27.16 23.60
CA GLU A 913 -3.37 -27.30 25.06
C GLU A 913 -2.63 -26.12 25.71
N CYS A 914 -1.49 -25.70 25.15
CA CYS A 914 -0.75 -24.55 25.66
C CYS A 914 -1.62 -23.28 25.67
N ARG A 915 -2.42 -23.07 24.62
CA ARG A 915 -3.38 -21.96 24.57
C ARG A 915 -4.44 -22.06 25.66
N LYS A 916 -5.06 -23.24 25.85
CA LYS A 916 -6.06 -23.44 26.92
C LYS A 916 -5.49 -23.10 28.29
N LEU A 917 -4.23 -23.47 28.53
CA LEU A 917 -3.54 -23.18 29.78
C LEU A 917 -3.17 -21.71 29.92
N LEU A 918 -2.78 -21.04 28.83
CA LEU A 918 -2.54 -19.59 28.81
C LEU A 918 -3.81 -18.78 29.07
N ALA A 919 -4.93 -19.16 28.42
CA ALA A 919 -6.22 -18.52 28.62
C ALA A 919 -6.77 -18.72 30.05
N ALA A 920 -6.42 -19.85 30.68
CA ALA A 920 -6.74 -20.12 32.08
C ALA A 920 -5.72 -19.53 33.07
N GLU A 921 -4.71 -18.79 32.58
CA GLU A 921 -3.59 -18.23 33.37
C GLU A 921 -2.86 -19.29 34.24
N ASN A 922 -2.91 -20.56 33.81
CA ASN A 922 -2.33 -21.68 34.55
C ASN A 922 -0.89 -21.96 34.10
N PHE A 923 0.01 -21.04 34.45
CA PHE A 923 1.41 -21.11 34.03
C PHE A 923 2.16 -22.33 34.59
N ALA A 924 1.76 -22.84 35.76
CA ALA A 924 2.35 -24.04 36.35
C ALA A 924 2.07 -25.30 35.51
N ALA A 925 0.84 -25.46 35.00
CA ALA A 925 0.49 -26.55 34.09
C ALA A 925 1.13 -26.35 32.70
N LEU A 926 1.23 -25.11 32.23
CA LEU A 926 1.89 -24.77 30.97
C LEU A 926 3.37 -25.19 30.98
N GLY A 927 4.09 -24.84 32.05
CA GLY A 927 5.48 -25.24 32.25
C GLY A 927 5.65 -26.76 32.25
N LYS A 928 4.75 -27.52 32.90
CA LYS A 928 4.78 -28.99 32.88
C LYS A 928 4.52 -29.58 31.49
N ARG A 929 3.68 -28.95 30.67
CA ARG A 929 3.35 -29.45 29.34
C ARG A 929 4.45 -29.18 28.32
N LEU A 930 5.09 -28.02 28.44
CA LEU A 930 6.25 -27.62 27.63
C LEU A 930 7.57 -28.23 28.12
N GLN A 931 7.59 -28.80 29.33
CA GLN A 931 8.72 -29.59 29.79
C GLN A 931 8.92 -30.77 28.84
N VAL A 932 10.03 -30.69 28.12
CA VAL A 932 10.48 -31.73 27.23
C VAL A 932 10.90 -32.90 28.11
N SER A 933 10.26 -34.05 27.92
CA SER A 933 10.36 -35.21 28.81
C SER A 933 11.82 -35.70 28.92
N GLY A 934 12.49 -35.28 29.99
CA GLY A 934 13.65 -36.00 30.52
C GLY A 934 13.18 -37.32 31.13
N ASN A 935 13.98 -38.37 30.94
CA ASN A 935 13.77 -39.75 31.39
C ASN A 935 12.88 -39.96 32.61
#